data_AF-A0A0B7GQR1-F1
#
_entry.id   AF-A0A0B7GQR1-F1
#
_cell.length_a   1.000
_cell.length_b   1.000
_cell.length_c   1.000
_cell.angle_alpha   90.00
_cell.angle_beta   90.00
_cell.angle_gamma   90.00
#
_symmetry.space_group_name_H-M   'P 1'
#
loop_
_entity.id
_entity.type
_entity.pdbx_description
1 polymer ?
#
loop_
_entity_poly.entity_id
_entity_poly.type
_entity_poly.pdbx_seq_one_letter_code
_entity_poly.pdbx_strand_id
1 'polypeptide(L)'
;MSEKIWHIQKNQKSNRWYLSFDSIPDGDFPHPKDILQEAEKTGLSPLQLIREESIQKYFDKIQETGNLEPLEIELNPKFDARIIVSQDKLQAELYVRKARENPNSLNTALIMNILNSSGIKSINTAAIQKELESFVASEKMEFFYVIAEGEPPTRGKNRELISHLPAEPHKNLQAVIARLKNPDAYTDQKDNPVTDSEFPLSEADALYLVSSEEVLYDFSEPTEGTSGLDIYGEVIESLPGNDPFVSDLRNITQNSDSLIADKTGVLLHANTEGGVKLRIIPYKNASARAAVSRDQTEVSLFLEEGKGAGIKLSKEIIMNALQKINITENIPDESIHEAITHAQKAEKETEYIILTGEHAVLPNSYEFSWIADLSASHAVTVEKNSVILKARFMPEGKAGKTVFGENILPEKGVSEKLPDCDQSISVQTEGTDKIYTANISGELTRVNNCLSISVLKTINTAIDEIANEIYFPGNLLITGNIPNEKTIKVAGSIQVKGNVGIDFLSAQNALVIEGGIQGKKRGILWAKNTIEIKFAESARLYAGKRIHIQDHCFGCIVKTNDMLILTGNPGVLIGGNIHAARGIEAKEIGAKKRIQTLISFGQDYLIKDEIEVHEKEMRENNARLAILESSIEAKKEAETLQQALTDEKVKLLKRNKELGLRIFKLKENFETHIESEIRVLGTVYPGTVFESHGRFFEVTEELMHVIFYFDKECGLIQYKDIIDEV
;
A
#
# COMPACT_ATOMS: atom_id res chain seq x y z
N MET A 1 37.40 24.32 -43.66
CA MET A 1 35.97 24.66 -43.71
C MET A 1 35.27 23.49 -43.04
N SER A 2 34.70 23.73 -41.85
CA SER A 2 33.88 22.73 -41.17
C SER A 2 32.69 22.38 -42.06
N GLU A 3 32.44 21.09 -42.26
CA GLU A 3 31.25 20.62 -42.99
C GLU A 3 30.00 21.10 -42.23
N LYS A 4 29.06 21.74 -42.94
CA LYS A 4 27.75 22.07 -42.38
C LYS A 4 27.03 20.75 -42.08
N ILE A 5 26.80 20.46 -40.81
CA ILE A 5 26.05 19.29 -40.31
C ILE A 5 24.53 19.46 -40.39
N TRP A 6 24.07 20.58 -40.94
CA TRP A 6 22.66 20.90 -41.12
C TRP A 6 22.42 21.42 -42.52
N HIS A 7 21.25 21.08 -43.04
CA HIS A 7 20.85 21.45 -44.38
C HIS A 7 19.36 21.77 -44.42
N ILE A 8 19.02 22.68 -45.33
CA ILE A 8 17.65 23.07 -45.60
C ILE A 8 17.25 22.39 -46.90
N GLN A 9 16.24 21.52 -46.83
CA GLN A 9 15.84 20.71 -47.96
C GLN A 9 14.34 20.79 -48.20
N LYS A 10 13.98 20.72 -49.49
CA LYS A 10 12.59 20.70 -49.92
C LYS A 10 12.11 19.27 -50.04
N ASN A 11 11.12 18.89 -49.25
CA ASN A 11 10.52 17.57 -49.32
C ASN A 11 9.71 17.45 -50.62
N GLN A 12 10.01 16.44 -51.45
CA GLN A 12 9.37 16.28 -52.76
C GLN A 12 7.89 15.86 -52.69
N LYS A 13 7.45 15.24 -51.59
CA LYS A 13 6.05 14.81 -51.41
C LYS A 13 5.18 15.93 -50.87
N SER A 14 5.64 16.67 -49.84
CA SER A 14 4.88 17.78 -49.27
C SER A 14 5.10 19.10 -49.99
N ASN A 15 6.18 19.22 -50.79
CA ASN A 15 6.61 20.45 -51.47
C ASN A 15 6.96 21.59 -50.49
N ARG A 16 7.32 21.25 -49.24
CA ARG A 16 7.63 22.17 -48.14
C ARG A 16 9.09 22.08 -47.73
N TRP A 17 9.60 23.13 -47.11
CA TRP A 17 10.99 23.21 -46.67
C TRP A 17 11.15 22.81 -45.22
N TYR A 18 12.18 21.99 -44.98
CA TYR A 18 12.52 21.48 -43.66
C TYR A 18 13.98 21.80 -43.35
N LEU A 19 14.24 22.12 -42.09
CA LEU A 19 15.56 22.06 -41.49
C LEU A 19 15.83 20.64 -41.04
N SER A 20 16.94 20.08 -41.47
CA SER A 20 17.40 18.75 -41.07
C SER A 20 18.85 18.81 -40.64
N PHE A 21 19.23 17.90 -39.76
CA PHE A 21 20.61 17.72 -39.32
C PHE A 21 21.07 16.33 -39.76
N ASP A 22 22.30 16.23 -40.26
CA ASP A 22 22.94 14.97 -40.66
C ASP A 22 23.34 14.13 -39.44
N SER A 23 23.66 14.81 -38.34
CA SER A 23 23.96 14.22 -37.03
C SER A 23 23.63 15.22 -35.92
N ILE A 24 23.49 14.73 -34.68
CA ILE A 24 23.18 15.58 -33.53
C ILE A 24 24.37 16.53 -33.30
N PRO A 25 24.17 17.86 -33.26
CA PRO A 25 25.25 18.80 -32.96
C PRO A 25 25.79 18.59 -31.54
N ASP A 26 27.13 18.64 -31.38
CA ASP A 26 27.82 18.55 -30.08
C ASP A 26 27.66 19.86 -29.26
N GLY A 27 26.41 20.27 -29.01
CA GLY A 27 26.06 21.45 -28.24
C GLY A 27 26.16 22.80 -28.97
N ASP A 28 26.87 22.86 -30.09
CA ASP A 28 27.03 24.08 -30.91
C ASP A 28 25.96 24.15 -32.01
N PHE A 29 24.72 24.46 -31.59
CA PHE A 29 23.63 24.67 -32.54
C PHE A 29 23.83 25.99 -33.28
N PRO A 30 23.56 26.05 -34.60
CA PRO A 30 23.57 27.31 -35.33
C PRO A 30 22.55 28.27 -34.70
N HIS A 31 22.85 29.57 -34.67
CA HIS A 31 21.89 30.53 -34.15
C HIS A 31 20.58 30.46 -34.98
N PRO A 32 19.38 30.52 -34.38
CA PRO A 32 18.11 30.47 -35.12
C PRO A 32 18.06 31.44 -36.30
N LYS A 33 18.59 32.64 -36.10
CA LYS A 33 18.77 33.67 -37.15
C LYS A 33 19.61 33.21 -38.36
N ASP A 34 20.65 32.40 -38.15
CA ASP A 34 21.51 31.91 -39.23
C ASP A 34 20.79 30.86 -40.08
N ILE A 35 19.94 30.02 -39.44
CA ILE A 35 19.06 29.10 -40.15
C ILE A 35 18.09 29.87 -41.05
N LEU A 36 17.46 30.92 -40.53
CA LEU A 36 16.51 31.73 -41.29
C LEU A 36 17.18 32.44 -42.47
N GLN A 37 18.37 33.00 -42.27
CA GLN A 37 19.14 33.62 -43.37
C GLN A 37 19.56 32.62 -44.45
N GLU A 38 19.89 31.39 -44.07
CA GLU A 38 20.19 30.35 -45.06
C GLU A 38 18.93 29.87 -45.79
N ALA A 39 17.80 29.79 -45.09
CA ALA A 39 16.50 29.49 -45.70
C ALA A 39 16.13 30.54 -46.75
N GLU A 40 16.44 31.82 -46.51
CA GLU A 40 16.19 32.89 -47.47
C GLU A 40 16.96 32.71 -48.79
N LYS A 41 18.18 32.20 -48.74
CA LYS A 41 19.00 31.92 -49.95
C LYS A 41 18.38 30.83 -50.84
N THR A 42 17.49 30.00 -50.30
CA THR A 42 16.76 28.98 -51.06
C THR A 42 15.57 29.56 -51.84
N GLY A 43 15.29 30.86 -51.71
CA GLY A 43 14.21 31.57 -52.37
C GLY A 43 12.94 31.73 -51.53
N LEU A 44 12.96 31.31 -50.26
CA LEU A 44 11.90 31.62 -49.29
C LEU A 44 12.04 33.08 -48.84
N SER A 45 10.95 33.85 -48.79
CA SER A 45 11.01 35.17 -48.14
C SER A 45 11.00 35.04 -46.61
N PRO A 46 11.45 36.06 -45.85
CA PRO A 46 11.41 36.05 -44.37
C PRO A 46 10.00 35.81 -43.80
N LEU A 47 8.96 36.30 -44.50
CA LEU A 47 7.54 36.08 -44.16
C LEU A 47 7.09 34.62 -44.37
N GLN A 48 7.96 33.86 -45.04
CA GLN A 48 7.97 32.42 -45.29
C GLN A 48 8.01 31.52 -44.08
N LEU A 49 8.71 32.04 -43.08
CA LEU A 49 9.51 31.25 -42.18
C LEU A 49 8.95 31.34 -40.77
N ILE A 50 9.06 30.25 -40.03
CA ILE A 50 8.78 30.22 -38.60
C ILE A 50 9.71 31.18 -37.85
N ARG A 51 9.36 31.53 -36.61
CA ARG A 51 10.15 32.47 -35.81
C ARG A 51 11.39 31.84 -35.18
N GLU A 52 12.34 32.69 -34.80
CA GLU A 52 13.52 32.31 -34.03
C GLU A 52 13.14 31.54 -32.75
N GLU A 53 12.08 31.94 -32.03
CA GLU A 53 11.66 31.23 -30.81
C GLU A 53 11.14 29.81 -31.09
N SER A 54 10.58 29.57 -32.27
CA SER A 54 10.10 28.24 -32.67
C SER A 54 11.27 27.31 -33.04
N ILE A 55 12.29 27.87 -33.70
CA ILE A 55 13.54 27.16 -34.00
C ILE A 55 14.32 26.89 -32.71
N GLN A 56 14.36 27.84 -31.79
CA GLN A 56 15.01 27.67 -30.49
C GLN A 56 14.34 26.55 -29.69
N LYS A 57 13.00 26.54 -29.58
CA LYS A 57 12.27 25.43 -28.93
C LYS A 57 12.55 24.08 -29.59
N TYR A 58 12.74 24.05 -30.91
CA TYR A 58 13.12 22.82 -31.62
C TYR A 58 14.56 22.39 -31.28
N PHE A 59 15.51 23.32 -31.13
CA PHE A 59 16.86 23.01 -30.67
C PHE A 59 16.87 22.49 -29.25
N ASP A 60 16.13 23.14 -28.34
CA ASP A 60 15.97 22.70 -26.96
C ASP A 60 15.41 21.26 -26.94
N LYS A 61 14.41 20.96 -27.80
CA LYS A 61 13.84 19.62 -27.96
C LYS A 61 14.85 18.60 -28.52
N ILE A 62 15.68 18.94 -29.51
CA ILE A 62 16.73 18.03 -30.01
C ILE A 62 17.75 17.75 -28.89
N GLN A 63 18.17 18.78 -28.15
CA GLN A 63 19.09 18.63 -27.03
C GLN A 63 18.51 17.74 -25.92
N GLU A 64 17.21 17.83 -25.64
CA GLU A 64 16.53 17.04 -24.62
C GLU A 64 16.21 15.60 -25.05
N THR A 65 15.86 15.38 -26.33
CA THR A 65 15.30 14.10 -26.79
C THR A 65 16.22 13.29 -27.72
N GLY A 66 17.25 13.91 -28.29
CA GLY A 66 18.15 13.29 -29.28
C GLY A 66 17.50 12.93 -30.61
N ASN A 67 16.22 13.26 -30.83
CA ASN A 67 15.48 12.96 -32.05
C ASN A 67 15.75 14.04 -33.12
N LEU A 68 16.24 13.64 -34.30
CA LEU A 68 16.56 14.52 -35.44
C LEU A 68 15.43 14.61 -36.47
N GLU A 69 14.19 14.61 -36.01
CA GLU A 69 13.04 14.77 -36.91
C GLU A 69 13.08 16.13 -37.63
N PRO A 70 13.01 16.17 -38.97
CA PRO A 70 13.07 17.42 -39.72
C PRO A 70 12.03 18.45 -39.26
N LEU A 71 12.48 19.66 -38.89
CA LEU A 71 11.59 20.78 -38.55
C LEU A 71 11.06 21.43 -39.82
N GLU A 72 9.74 21.50 -39.99
CA GLU A 72 9.16 22.33 -41.05
C GLU A 72 9.43 23.81 -40.75
N ILE A 73 10.29 24.44 -41.54
CA ILE A 73 10.68 25.83 -41.34
C ILE A 73 9.78 26.81 -42.09
N GLU A 74 8.95 26.30 -43.00
CA GLU A 74 8.01 27.11 -43.77
C GLU A 74 6.67 27.22 -43.02
N LEU A 75 6.24 28.43 -42.68
CA LEU A 75 4.90 28.69 -42.16
C LEU A 75 3.84 28.17 -43.13
N ASN A 76 2.75 27.63 -42.59
CA ASN A 76 1.62 27.23 -43.41
C ASN A 76 0.99 28.48 -44.06
N PRO A 77 0.81 28.48 -45.39
CA PRO A 77 0.42 29.68 -46.13
C PRO A 77 -1.01 30.12 -45.82
N LYS A 78 -1.82 29.27 -45.17
CA LYS A 78 -3.20 29.57 -44.81
C LYS A 78 -3.29 30.40 -43.54
N PHE A 79 -4.30 31.27 -43.50
CA PHE A 79 -4.73 31.94 -42.29
C PHE A 79 -5.06 30.91 -41.19
N ASP A 80 -4.71 31.21 -39.94
CA ASP A 80 -5.08 30.40 -38.78
C ASP A 80 -5.42 31.32 -37.60
N ALA A 81 -6.40 30.93 -36.80
CA ALA A 81 -6.77 31.62 -35.57
C ALA A 81 -7.39 30.63 -34.61
N ARG A 82 -6.97 30.64 -33.34
CA ARG A 82 -7.47 29.75 -32.29
C ARG A 82 -7.23 30.35 -30.91
N ILE A 83 -7.96 29.85 -29.93
CA ILE A 83 -7.76 30.19 -28.52
C ILE A 83 -7.03 29.02 -27.86
N ILE A 84 -6.02 29.34 -27.07
CA ILE A 84 -5.25 28.40 -26.26
C ILE A 84 -5.61 28.68 -24.81
N VAL A 85 -5.99 27.64 -24.07
CA VAL A 85 -6.47 27.75 -22.68
C VAL A 85 -5.54 26.95 -21.78
N SER A 86 -5.15 27.53 -20.64
CA SER A 86 -4.32 26.85 -19.64
C SER A 86 -5.05 25.66 -19.03
N GLN A 87 -4.29 24.66 -18.54
CA GLN A 87 -4.89 23.44 -17.95
C GLN A 87 -5.80 23.73 -16.74
N ASP A 88 -5.45 24.73 -15.93
CA ASP A 88 -6.24 25.20 -14.79
C ASP A 88 -7.43 26.09 -15.18
N LYS A 89 -7.60 26.38 -16.47
CA LYS A 89 -8.60 27.30 -17.03
C LYS A 89 -8.54 28.72 -16.44
N LEU A 90 -7.44 29.11 -15.80
CA LEU A 90 -7.28 30.46 -15.25
C LEU A 90 -6.80 31.47 -16.30
N GLN A 91 -6.34 31.03 -17.47
CA GLN A 91 -5.86 31.92 -18.52
C GLN A 91 -6.25 31.43 -19.92
N ALA A 92 -6.61 32.37 -20.80
CA ALA A 92 -6.78 32.11 -22.22
C ALA A 92 -6.00 33.11 -23.07
N GLU A 93 -5.42 32.62 -24.17
CA GLU A 93 -4.62 33.37 -25.11
C GLU A 93 -5.14 33.20 -26.54
N LEU A 94 -5.27 34.29 -27.28
CA LEU A 94 -5.62 34.28 -28.71
C LEU A 94 -4.34 34.14 -29.55
N TYR A 95 -4.28 33.09 -30.34
CA TYR A 95 -3.27 32.90 -31.38
C TYR A 95 -3.84 33.24 -32.76
N VAL A 96 -3.15 34.08 -33.54
CA VAL A 96 -3.52 34.43 -34.92
C VAL A 96 -2.31 34.38 -35.84
N ARG A 97 -2.47 33.78 -37.02
CA ARG A 97 -1.48 33.76 -38.11
C ARG A 97 -2.05 34.35 -39.39
N LYS A 98 -1.27 35.22 -40.03
CA LYS A 98 -1.58 35.83 -41.34
C LYS A 98 -1.52 34.82 -42.48
N ALA A 99 -2.40 34.98 -43.48
CA ALA A 99 -2.27 34.24 -44.74
C ALA A 99 -1.12 34.82 -45.57
N ARG A 100 -0.34 33.95 -46.22
CA ARG A 100 0.81 34.35 -47.03
C ARG A 100 0.41 35.18 -48.26
N GLU A 101 -0.69 34.80 -48.90
CA GLU A 101 -1.16 35.48 -50.13
C GLU A 101 -1.77 36.85 -49.84
N ASN A 102 -2.16 37.11 -48.58
CA ASN A 102 -2.78 38.37 -48.18
C ASN A 102 -2.46 38.71 -46.70
N PRO A 103 -1.20 39.05 -46.38
CA PRO A 103 -0.76 39.22 -44.99
C PRO A 103 -1.35 40.47 -44.32
N ASN A 104 -1.78 41.44 -45.13
CA ASN A 104 -2.37 42.69 -44.63
C ASN A 104 -3.89 42.59 -44.46
N SER A 105 -4.48 41.42 -44.69
CA SER A 105 -5.90 41.16 -44.50
C SER A 105 -6.08 39.97 -43.56
N LEU A 106 -6.55 40.25 -42.35
CA LEU A 106 -7.03 39.20 -41.44
C LEU A 106 -8.50 38.93 -41.73
N ASN A 107 -8.89 37.66 -41.60
CA ASN A 107 -10.29 37.32 -41.51
C ASN A 107 -10.83 37.71 -40.12
N THR A 108 -11.04 39.01 -39.92
CA THR A 108 -11.53 39.57 -38.66
C THR A 108 -12.88 38.99 -38.29
N ALA A 109 -13.74 38.69 -39.27
CA ALA A 109 -15.01 38.02 -39.03
C ALA A 109 -14.82 36.63 -38.39
N LEU A 110 -13.84 35.84 -38.85
CA LEU A 110 -13.52 34.55 -38.25
C LEU A 110 -12.93 34.68 -36.84
N ILE A 111 -12.00 35.63 -36.62
CA ILE A 111 -11.43 35.87 -35.29
C ILE A 111 -12.52 36.29 -34.31
N MET A 112 -13.40 37.21 -34.72
CA MET A 112 -14.54 37.63 -33.89
C MET A 112 -15.51 36.48 -33.65
N ASN A 113 -15.75 35.60 -34.63
CA ASN A 113 -16.55 34.40 -34.42
C ASN A 113 -15.89 33.46 -33.41
N ILE A 114 -14.58 33.23 -33.48
CA ILE A 114 -13.83 32.40 -32.52
C ILE A 114 -13.96 32.98 -31.11
N LEU A 115 -13.73 34.29 -30.95
CA LEU A 115 -13.87 34.98 -29.67
C LEU A 115 -15.31 34.88 -29.12
N ASN A 116 -16.32 35.15 -29.96
CA ASN A 116 -17.73 35.09 -29.57
C ASN A 116 -18.21 33.66 -29.27
N SER A 117 -17.65 32.66 -29.95
CA SER A 117 -17.99 31.24 -29.75
C SER A 117 -17.18 30.58 -28.63
N SER A 118 -16.20 31.27 -28.06
CA SER A 118 -15.30 30.73 -27.03
C SER A 118 -16.00 30.44 -25.71
N GLY A 119 -17.11 31.11 -25.42
CA GLY A 119 -17.80 31.01 -24.13
C GLY A 119 -17.12 31.76 -22.97
N ILE A 120 -16.00 32.45 -23.22
CA ILE A 120 -15.27 33.24 -22.21
C ILE A 120 -16.07 34.51 -21.89
N LYS A 121 -16.34 34.77 -20.61
CA LYS A 121 -17.28 35.83 -20.21
C LYS A 121 -16.74 37.27 -20.30
N SER A 122 -15.43 37.45 -20.23
CA SER A 122 -14.79 38.77 -20.01
C SER A 122 -13.77 39.15 -21.10
N ILE A 123 -14.09 38.89 -22.38
CA ILE A 123 -13.20 39.27 -23.49
C ILE A 123 -13.31 40.77 -23.79
N ASN A 124 -12.19 41.49 -23.67
CA ASN A 124 -12.10 42.88 -24.12
C ASN A 124 -11.85 42.97 -25.64
N THR A 125 -12.93 42.87 -26.42
CA THR A 125 -12.87 42.88 -27.88
C THR A 125 -12.29 44.16 -28.47
N ALA A 126 -12.50 45.32 -27.82
CA ALA A 126 -11.95 46.59 -28.26
C ALA A 126 -10.40 46.65 -28.12
N ALA A 127 -9.87 46.12 -27.02
CA ALA A 127 -8.43 46.01 -26.82
C ALA A 127 -7.80 45.03 -27.82
N ILE A 128 -8.43 43.87 -28.00
CA ILE A 128 -7.98 42.85 -28.97
C ILE A 128 -7.98 43.42 -30.39
N GLN A 129 -9.02 44.15 -30.79
CA GLN A 129 -9.09 44.74 -32.12
C GLN A 129 -7.96 45.75 -32.37
N LYS A 130 -7.63 46.59 -31.38
CA LYS A 130 -6.51 47.53 -31.46
C LYS A 130 -5.16 46.82 -31.60
N GLU A 131 -4.96 45.73 -30.87
CA GLU A 131 -3.75 44.92 -30.96
C GLU A 131 -3.66 44.16 -32.29
N LEU A 132 -4.79 43.67 -32.81
CA LEU A 132 -4.87 43.04 -34.13
C LEU A 132 -4.58 44.06 -35.25
N GLU A 133 -5.08 45.29 -35.17
CA GLU A 133 -4.76 46.35 -36.14
C GLU A 133 -3.26 46.67 -36.15
N SER A 134 -2.66 46.76 -34.96
CA SER A 134 -1.21 46.92 -34.78
C SER A 134 -0.45 45.73 -35.35
N PHE A 135 -0.97 44.52 -35.16
CA PHE A 135 -0.42 43.29 -35.73
C PHE A 135 -0.53 43.27 -37.26
N VAL A 136 -1.65 43.67 -37.86
CA VAL A 136 -1.82 43.78 -39.32
C VAL A 136 -0.78 44.71 -39.92
N ALA A 137 -0.57 45.88 -39.31
CA ALA A 137 0.41 46.87 -39.74
C ALA A 137 1.88 46.41 -39.54
N SER A 138 2.12 45.41 -38.69
CA SER A 138 3.45 44.88 -38.43
C SER A 138 3.90 43.85 -39.47
N GLU A 139 5.21 43.67 -39.63
CA GLU A 139 5.79 42.61 -40.47
C GLU A 139 5.67 41.21 -39.84
N LYS A 140 5.15 41.11 -38.62
CA LYS A 140 4.98 39.82 -37.92
C LYS A 140 3.91 38.97 -38.60
N MET A 141 4.17 37.67 -38.71
CA MET A 141 3.24 36.68 -39.28
C MET A 141 2.36 35.97 -38.25
N GLU A 142 2.71 36.00 -36.96
CA GLU A 142 1.97 35.37 -35.85
C GLU A 142 1.68 36.36 -34.70
N PHE A 143 0.65 36.12 -33.90
CA PHE A 143 0.22 36.98 -32.81
C PHE A 143 -0.29 36.15 -31.66
N PHE A 144 0.06 36.55 -30.43
CA PHE A 144 -0.33 35.93 -29.17
C PHE A 144 -0.78 37.05 -28.23
N TYR A 145 -1.94 36.88 -27.57
CA TYR A 145 -2.48 37.90 -26.67
C TYR A 145 -3.39 37.27 -25.62
N VAL A 146 -3.13 37.54 -24.33
CA VAL A 146 -3.98 37.05 -23.23
C VAL A 146 -5.33 37.76 -23.30
N ILE A 147 -6.38 36.98 -23.57
CA ILE A 147 -7.74 37.48 -23.78
C ILE A 147 -8.62 37.41 -22.53
N ALA A 148 -8.26 36.58 -21.54
CA ALA A 148 -8.94 36.49 -20.27
C ALA A 148 -8.05 35.88 -19.17
N GLU A 149 -8.29 36.32 -17.94
CA GLU A 149 -7.71 35.79 -16.71
C GLU A 149 -8.83 35.55 -15.69
N GLY A 150 -8.79 34.39 -15.03
CA GLY A 150 -9.70 34.00 -13.95
C GLY A 150 -9.22 34.46 -12.58
N GLU A 151 -10.05 34.24 -11.57
CA GLU A 151 -9.72 34.46 -10.15
C GLU A 151 -9.34 33.12 -9.50
N PRO A 152 -8.12 32.96 -8.99
CA PRO A 152 -7.71 31.70 -8.36
C PRO A 152 -8.44 31.49 -7.02
N PRO A 153 -8.81 30.24 -6.67
CA PRO A 153 -9.42 29.95 -5.36
C PRO A 153 -8.44 30.20 -4.21
N THR A 154 -8.96 30.54 -3.03
CA THR A 154 -8.18 30.59 -1.80
C THR A 154 -8.42 29.35 -0.95
N ARG A 155 -7.54 29.13 0.03
CA ARG A 155 -7.64 27.99 0.95
C ARG A 155 -8.29 28.41 2.26
N GLY A 156 -9.06 27.52 2.86
CA GLY A 156 -9.66 27.74 4.18
C GLY A 156 -8.63 27.86 5.31
N LYS A 157 -9.07 28.28 6.50
CA LYS A 157 -8.22 28.33 7.70
C LYS A 157 -7.82 26.91 8.10
N ASN A 158 -6.53 26.72 8.41
CA ASN A 158 -6.00 25.45 8.92
C ASN A 158 -6.76 25.00 10.16
N ARG A 159 -6.96 23.68 10.30
CA ARG A 159 -7.61 23.09 11.47
C ARG A 159 -6.70 23.19 12.69
N GLU A 160 -7.30 23.18 13.88
CA GLU A 160 -6.62 23.26 15.17
C GLU A 160 -6.84 21.95 15.95
N LEU A 161 -5.91 21.59 16.83
CA LEU A 161 -6.06 20.43 17.72
C LEU A 161 -6.80 20.83 19.00
N ILE A 162 -7.87 20.10 19.32
CA ILE A 162 -8.66 20.22 20.55
C ILE A 162 -8.25 19.07 21.46
N SER A 163 -7.56 19.37 22.56
CA SER A 163 -7.06 18.35 23.49
C SER A 163 -8.17 17.75 24.36
N HIS A 164 -8.19 16.41 24.45
CA HIS A 164 -8.97 15.66 25.45
C HIS A 164 -8.11 15.18 26.62
N LEU A 165 -6.82 15.49 26.61
CA LEU A 165 -5.91 15.11 27.68
C LEU A 165 -6.28 15.84 28.99
N PRO A 166 -6.10 15.19 30.16
CA PRO A 166 -6.34 15.82 31.45
C PRO A 166 -5.58 17.15 31.61
N ALA A 167 -6.22 18.14 32.23
CA ALA A 167 -5.62 19.47 32.42
C ALA A 167 -4.37 19.46 33.32
N GLU A 168 -4.25 18.48 34.23
CA GLU A 168 -3.02 18.23 34.99
C GLU A 168 -2.47 16.83 34.65
N PRO A 169 -1.17 16.71 34.29
CA PRO A 169 -0.51 15.41 34.14
C PRO A 169 -0.56 14.59 35.44
N HIS A 170 -0.52 13.27 35.34
CA HIS A 170 -0.61 12.39 36.52
C HIS A 170 0.59 12.58 37.48
N LYS A 171 0.34 13.20 38.64
CA LYS A 171 1.36 13.57 39.65
C LYS A 171 2.13 12.40 40.28
N ASN A 172 1.61 11.17 40.23
CA ASN A 172 2.20 9.98 40.85
C ASN A 172 2.78 8.97 39.84
N LEU A 173 3.31 9.43 38.72
CA LEU A 173 3.98 8.56 37.74
C LEU A 173 5.44 8.24 38.09
N GLN A 174 6.00 8.67 39.23
CA GLN A 174 7.43 8.46 39.53
C GLN A 174 7.86 6.99 39.47
N ALA A 175 7.03 6.07 39.98
CA ALA A 175 7.32 4.63 39.91
C ALA A 175 7.23 4.09 38.46
N VAL A 176 6.33 4.64 37.65
CA VAL A 176 6.18 4.29 36.24
C VAL A 176 7.34 4.86 35.43
N ILE A 177 7.70 6.13 35.63
CA ILE A 177 8.86 6.81 35.02
C ILE A 177 10.16 6.12 35.39
N ALA A 178 10.35 5.72 36.66
CA ALA A 178 11.55 4.99 37.09
C ALA A 178 11.68 3.64 36.37
N ARG A 179 10.57 2.94 36.13
CA ARG A 179 10.54 1.71 35.33
C ARG A 179 10.73 1.99 33.85
N LEU A 180 10.12 3.04 33.32
CA LEU A 180 10.28 3.45 31.93
C LEU A 180 11.74 3.83 31.61
N LYS A 181 12.46 4.35 32.61
CA LYS A 181 13.89 4.68 32.56
C LYS A 181 14.81 3.46 32.60
N ASN A 182 14.30 2.27 32.89
CA ASN A 182 15.10 1.05 32.89
C ASN A 182 15.31 0.55 31.45
N PRO A 183 16.53 0.62 30.88
CA PRO A 183 16.77 0.26 29.48
C PRO A 183 16.52 -1.23 29.21
N ASP A 184 16.69 -2.08 30.23
CA ASP A 184 16.53 -3.53 30.13
C ASP A 184 15.06 -3.99 30.11
N ALA A 185 14.11 -3.05 30.28
CA ALA A 185 12.68 -3.35 30.27
C ALA A 185 12.07 -3.46 28.86
N TYR A 186 12.85 -3.19 27.82
CA TYR A 186 12.40 -3.15 26.42
C TYR A 186 13.19 -4.15 25.58
N THR A 187 12.47 -5.02 24.88
CA THR A 187 13.05 -6.02 23.97
C THR A 187 13.35 -5.43 22.58
N ASP A 188 12.65 -4.37 22.18
CA ASP A 188 12.91 -3.62 20.95
C ASP A 188 13.51 -2.25 21.30
N GLN A 189 14.67 -1.93 20.71
CA GLN A 189 15.32 -0.62 20.89
C GLN A 189 14.45 0.54 20.38
N LYS A 190 13.54 0.29 19.43
CA LYS A 190 12.59 1.29 18.91
C LYS A 190 11.48 1.66 19.89
N ASP A 191 11.22 0.84 20.91
CA ASP A 191 10.21 1.11 21.94
C ASP A 191 10.82 1.63 23.24
N ASN A 192 12.15 1.65 23.34
CA ASN A 192 12.84 2.17 24.52
C ASN A 192 12.77 3.71 24.51
N PRO A 193 11.97 4.32 25.40
CA PRO A 193 11.77 5.76 25.37
C PRO A 193 12.98 6.52 25.91
N VAL A 194 13.97 5.85 26.51
CA VAL A 194 15.19 6.52 27.00
C VAL A 194 16.19 6.74 25.86
N THR A 195 16.30 5.75 24.97
CA THR A 195 17.32 5.73 23.90
C THR A 195 16.74 6.07 22.53
N ASP A 196 15.46 6.41 22.45
CA ASP A 196 14.79 6.73 21.20
C ASP A 196 15.34 8.02 20.59
N SER A 197 15.69 7.98 19.31
CA SER A 197 16.25 9.12 18.59
C SER A 197 15.19 10.08 18.04
N GLU A 198 13.94 9.64 17.93
CA GLU A 198 12.86 10.43 17.33
C GLU A 198 12.06 11.18 18.38
N PHE A 199 11.65 10.55 19.48
CA PHE A 199 10.97 11.19 20.62
C PHE A 199 11.31 10.48 21.94
N PRO A 200 12.45 10.84 22.57
CA PRO A 200 12.82 10.31 23.86
C PRO A 200 11.96 10.89 24.99
N LEU A 201 11.87 10.16 26.10
CA LEU A 201 11.18 10.51 27.34
C LEU A 201 11.66 11.85 27.91
N SER A 202 12.91 12.23 27.66
CA SER A 202 13.48 13.51 28.09
C SER A 202 12.93 14.72 27.34
N GLU A 203 12.42 14.53 26.13
CA GLU A 203 11.77 15.58 25.34
C GLU A 203 10.29 15.73 25.66
N ALA A 204 9.69 14.80 26.40
CA ALA A 204 8.28 14.88 26.76
C ALA A 204 8.06 15.96 27.85
N ASP A 205 7.23 16.95 27.52
CA ASP A 205 6.79 17.98 28.47
C ASP A 205 5.81 17.43 29.51
N ALA A 206 5.00 16.45 29.11
CA ALA A 206 3.96 15.84 29.94
C ALA A 206 3.81 14.34 29.66
N LEU A 207 3.31 13.62 30.66
CA LEU A 207 3.03 12.19 30.60
C LEU A 207 1.59 11.90 31.06
N TYR A 208 0.88 11.11 30.27
CA TYR A 208 -0.49 10.69 30.56
C TYR A 208 -0.62 9.16 30.53
N LEU A 209 -1.48 8.60 31.38
CA LEU A 209 -1.86 7.20 31.26
C LEU A 209 -3.07 7.14 30.36
N VAL A 210 -2.99 6.34 29.31
CA VAL A 210 -4.05 6.23 28.31
C VAL A 210 -4.43 4.78 28.11
N SER A 211 -5.71 4.54 27.91
CA SER A 211 -6.26 3.24 27.55
C SER A 211 -6.29 3.08 26.03
N SER A 212 -6.26 1.84 25.55
CA SER A 212 -6.52 1.59 24.13
C SER A 212 -7.92 2.11 23.79
N GLU A 213 -8.07 2.70 22.60
CA GLU A 213 -9.30 3.34 22.09
C GLU A 213 -9.66 4.69 22.74
N GLU A 214 -8.82 5.24 23.62
CA GLU A 214 -9.03 6.56 24.21
C GLU A 214 -8.73 7.68 23.20
N VAL A 215 -9.65 8.66 23.06
CA VAL A 215 -9.45 9.84 22.20
C VAL A 215 -8.53 10.83 22.89
N LEU A 216 -7.43 11.18 22.23
CA LEU A 216 -6.40 12.11 22.73
C LEU A 216 -6.65 13.55 22.29
N TYR A 217 -7.01 13.72 21.02
CA TYR A 217 -7.30 15.02 20.40
C TYR A 217 -8.41 14.87 19.37
N ASP A 218 -9.21 15.93 19.20
CA ASP A 218 -10.02 16.13 18.00
C ASP A 218 -9.41 17.22 17.11
N PHE A 219 -9.63 17.13 15.81
CA PHE A 219 -9.36 18.22 14.89
C PHE A 219 -10.59 19.13 14.80
N SER A 220 -10.40 20.44 14.88
CA SER A 220 -11.49 21.41 14.69
C SER A 220 -12.18 21.22 13.34
N GLU A 221 -13.43 21.66 13.21
CA GLU A 221 -14.14 21.61 11.93
C GLU A 221 -13.35 22.30 10.80
N PRO A 222 -13.26 21.70 9.60
CA PRO A 222 -12.62 22.33 8.46
C PRO A 222 -13.39 23.58 8.04
N THR A 223 -12.66 24.65 7.73
CA THR A 223 -13.26 25.83 7.10
C THR A 223 -12.95 25.81 5.62
N GLU A 224 -13.92 26.24 4.81
CA GLU A 224 -13.75 26.37 3.36
C GLU A 224 -13.06 27.70 3.03
N GLY A 225 -12.24 27.69 1.99
CA GLY A 225 -11.69 28.92 1.42
C GLY A 225 -12.71 29.63 0.53
N THR A 226 -12.34 30.77 -0.05
CA THR A 226 -13.18 31.42 -1.06
C THR A 226 -12.97 30.73 -2.41
N SER A 227 -14.06 30.29 -3.03
CA SER A 227 -14.01 29.72 -4.38
C SER A 227 -13.48 30.75 -5.39
N GLY A 228 -12.73 30.26 -6.38
CA GLY A 228 -12.27 31.04 -7.52
C GLY A 228 -13.30 31.04 -8.66
N LEU A 229 -12.98 31.74 -9.73
CA LEU A 229 -13.76 31.78 -10.96
C LEU A 229 -12.83 31.56 -12.15
N ASP A 230 -13.11 30.55 -12.97
CA ASP A 230 -12.35 30.34 -14.21
C ASP A 230 -12.72 31.38 -15.29
N ILE A 231 -12.01 31.36 -16.42
CA ILE A 231 -12.26 32.30 -17.53
C ILE A 231 -13.66 32.18 -18.17
N TYR A 232 -14.38 31.08 -17.93
CA TYR A 232 -15.75 30.85 -18.42
C TYR A 232 -16.80 31.30 -17.38
N GLY A 233 -16.36 31.66 -16.17
CA GLY A 233 -17.20 32.00 -15.05
C GLY A 233 -17.80 30.78 -14.36
N GLU A 234 -17.18 29.60 -14.52
CA GLU A 234 -17.42 28.44 -13.67
C GLU A 234 -16.68 28.62 -12.34
N VAL A 235 -17.32 28.20 -11.26
CA VAL A 235 -16.75 28.31 -9.91
C VAL A 235 -15.68 27.23 -9.75
N ILE A 236 -14.47 27.64 -9.38
CA ILE A 236 -13.39 26.72 -8.97
C ILE A 236 -13.51 26.54 -7.46
N GLU A 237 -13.87 25.35 -7.01
CA GLU A 237 -14.03 25.07 -5.57
C GLU A 237 -12.73 25.31 -4.80
N SER A 238 -12.87 25.86 -3.60
CA SER A 238 -11.74 26.10 -2.70
C SER A 238 -11.28 24.81 -2.04
N LEU A 239 -10.03 24.79 -1.59
CA LEU A 239 -9.50 23.70 -0.79
C LEU A 239 -9.67 24.01 0.71
N PRO A 240 -9.98 23.00 1.56
CA PRO A 240 -10.00 23.18 3.00
C PRO A 240 -8.60 23.48 3.54
N GLY A 241 -8.51 24.15 4.69
CA GLY A 241 -7.24 24.41 5.37
C GLY A 241 -6.45 23.13 5.68
N ASN A 242 -5.14 23.25 5.93
CA ASN A 242 -4.32 22.10 6.31
C ASN A 242 -4.71 21.57 7.69
N ASP A 243 -4.56 20.26 7.88
CA ASP A 243 -4.54 19.68 9.22
C ASP A 243 -3.30 20.18 9.99
N PRO A 244 -3.41 20.37 11.32
CA PRO A 244 -2.28 20.70 12.17
C PRO A 244 -1.29 19.53 12.16
N PHE A 245 -0.01 19.85 12.12
CA PHE A 245 1.04 18.84 12.03
C PHE A 245 1.20 18.14 13.38
N VAL A 246 1.10 16.81 13.36
CA VAL A 246 1.32 15.95 14.52
C VAL A 246 2.39 14.94 14.15
N SER A 247 3.40 14.83 15.00
CA SER A 247 4.57 14.00 14.74
C SER A 247 4.70 12.89 15.78
N ASP A 248 5.35 11.80 15.34
CA ASP A 248 5.63 10.61 16.13
C ASP A 248 4.41 9.86 16.69
N LEU A 249 3.38 9.65 15.86
CA LEU A 249 2.14 8.93 16.21
C LEU A 249 2.33 7.42 16.46
N ARG A 250 3.50 6.96 16.94
CA ARG A 250 3.70 5.55 17.29
C ARG A 250 2.74 5.15 18.40
N ASN A 251 2.01 4.07 18.14
CA ASN A 251 0.91 3.57 18.97
C ASN A 251 -0.28 4.54 19.10
N ILE A 252 -0.46 5.46 18.14
CA ILE A 252 -1.61 6.36 18.03
C ILE A 252 -2.17 6.26 16.61
N THR A 253 -3.48 6.09 16.50
CA THR A 253 -4.19 6.08 15.21
C THR A 253 -4.74 7.48 14.94
N GLN A 254 -4.44 8.03 13.75
CA GLN A 254 -5.05 9.27 13.28
C GLN A 254 -6.21 8.96 12.33
N ASN A 255 -7.41 9.35 12.73
CA ASN A 255 -8.61 9.36 11.89
C ASN A 255 -8.79 10.74 11.25
N SER A 256 -9.85 10.92 10.43
CA SER A 256 -10.17 12.21 9.81
C SER A 256 -10.35 13.35 10.81
N ASP A 257 -10.85 13.02 12.00
CA ASP A 257 -11.34 14.01 12.97
C ASP A 257 -10.72 13.86 14.35
N SER A 258 -9.91 12.83 14.60
CA SER A 258 -9.32 12.64 15.91
C SER A 258 -8.01 11.84 15.91
N LEU A 259 -7.28 11.93 17.02
CA LEU A 259 -6.15 11.09 17.37
C LEU A 259 -6.56 10.16 18.51
N ILE A 260 -6.39 8.85 18.33
CA ILE A 260 -6.87 7.82 19.26
C ILE A 260 -5.70 6.93 19.67
N ALA A 261 -5.61 6.60 20.96
CA ALA A 261 -4.63 5.65 21.47
C ALA A 261 -4.84 4.24 20.89
N ASP A 262 -3.86 3.71 20.14
CA ASP A 262 -3.91 2.33 19.65
C ASP A 262 -3.58 1.34 20.79
N LYS A 263 -2.64 1.70 21.67
CA LYS A 263 -2.21 0.85 22.80
C LYS A 263 -2.52 1.49 24.13
N THR A 264 -2.80 0.65 25.13
CA THR A 264 -2.77 1.06 26.54
C THR A 264 -1.33 1.32 26.96
N GLY A 265 -1.07 2.48 27.55
CA GLY A 265 0.28 2.83 27.97
C GLY A 265 0.45 4.23 28.51
N VAL A 266 1.70 4.70 28.42
CA VAL A 266 2.08 6.05 28.84
C VAL A 266 2.26 6.90 27.59
N LEU A 267 1.41 7.89 27.41
CA LEU A 267 1.51 8.90 26.37
C LEU A 267 2.57 9.93 26.75
N LEU A 268 3.61 10.02 25.91
CA LEU A 268 4.56 11.12 25.86
C LEU A 268 3.94 12.23 25.04
N HIS A 269 3.93 13.43 25.60
CA HIS A 269 3.38 14.60 24.97
C HIS A 269 4.42 15.73 25.02
N ALA A 270 4.70 16.35 23.87
CA ALA A 270 5.53 17.55 23.78
C ALA A 270 4.94 18.57 22.81
N ASN A 271 5.04 19.85 23.17
CA ASN A 271 4.69 20.96 22.30
C ASN A 271 5.94 21.44 21.56
N THR A 272 5.90 21.48 20.23
CA THR A 272 7.01 21.96 19.39
C THR A 272 6.60 23.18 18.57
N GLU A 273 7.56 23.92 18.00
CA GLU A 273 7.27 25.05 17.10
C GLU A 273 6.47 24.62 15.85
N GLY A 274 6.57 23.35 15.44
CA GLY A 274 5.89 22.80 14.26
C GLY A 274 4.56 22.11 14.55
N GLY A 275 4.15 21.96 15.82
CA GLY A 275 2.94 21.21 16.19
C GLY A 275 3.14 20.35 17.44
N VAL A 276 2.29 19.33 17.61
CA VAL A 276 2.35 18.45 18.80
C VAL A 276 3.09 17.15 18.45
N LYS A 277 3.87 16.65 19.39
CA LYS A 277 4.55 15.36 19.30
C LYS A 277 3.93 14.43 20.32
N LEU A 278 3.41 13.29 19.87
CA LEU A 278 2.59 12.40 20.69
C LEU A 278 2.99 10.96 20.46
N ARG A 279 3.48 10.26 21.48
CA ARG A 279 3.87 8.86 21.35
C ARG A 279 3.38 8.05 22.53
N ILE A 280 2.76 6.90 22.31
CA ILE A 280 2.40 6.01 23.41
C ILE A 280 3.47 4.95 23.59
N ILE A 281 4.02 4.85 24.80
CA ILE A 281 4.87 3.74 25.22
C ILE A 281 3.98 2.69 25.87
N PRO A 282 3.88 1.48 25.30
CA PRO A 282 3.07 0.42 25.87
C PRO A 282 3.44 0.17 27.34
N TYR A 283 2.44 0.22 28.23
CA TYR A 283 2.64 -0.01 29.66
C TYR A 283 1.40 -0.70 30.23
N LYS A 284 1.57 -1.93 30.70
CA LYS A 284 0.53 -2.70 31.39
C LYS A 284 1.16 -3.65 32.40
N ASN A 285 0.65 -3.70 33.64
CA ASN A 285 1.11 -4.68 34.63
C ASN A 285 0.46 -6.04 34.38
N ALA A 286 1.20 -7.12 34.65
CA ALA A 286 0.69 -8.48 34.62
C ALA A 286 -0.37 -8.71 35.71
N SER A 287 -1.28 -9.66 35.46
CA SER A 287 -2.29 -10.08 36.43
C SER A 287 -2.49 -11.59 36.42
N ALA A 288 -2.88 -12.15 37.57
CA ALA A 288 -3.21 -13.57 37.72
C ALA A 288 -4.39 -13.76 38.69
N ARG A 289 -5.32 -14.65 38.31
CA ARG A 289 -6.40 -15.15 39.16
C ARG A 289 -6.54 -16.66 38.96
N ALA A 290 -7.10 -17.38 39.94
CA ALA A 290 -7.23 -18.84 39.89
C ALA A 290 -8.69 -19.28 40.16
N ALA A 291 -9.11 -20.41 39.59
CA ALA A 291 -10.41 -21.04 39.84
C ALA A 291 -10.31 -22.58 39.82
N VAL A 292 -11.26 -23.26 40.45
CA VAL A 292 -11.35 -24.74 40.53
C VAL A 292 -12.59 -25.23 39.78
N SER A 293 -12.46 -26.34 39.05
CA SER A 293 -13.55 -26.98 38.31
C SER A 293 -14.64 -27.55 39.24
N ARG A 294 -15.85 -27.78 38.69
CA ARG A 294 -17.00 -28.27 39.49
C ARG A 294 -16.81 -29.69 40.03
N ASP A 295 -16.13 -30.55 39.29
CA ASP A 295 -15.76 -31.92 39.64
C ASP A 295 -14.47 -32.02 40.47
N GLN A 296 -13.85 -30.87 40.78
CA GLN A 296 -12.64 -30.76 41.59
C GLN A 296 -11.45 -31.55 41.03
N THR A 297 -11.42 -31.74 39.72
CA THR A 297 -10.31 -32.40 39.03
C THR A 297 -9.39 -31.43 38.31
N GLU A 298 -9.70 -30.12 38.27
CA GLU A 298 -8.86 -29.14 37.58
C GLU A 298 -8.78 -27.80 38.32
N VAL A 299 -7.62 -27.16 38.26
CA VAL A 299 -7.38 -25.77 38.67
C VAL A 299 -6.90 -24.99 37.47
N SER A 300 -7.62 -23.92 37.14
CA SER A 300 -7.29 -23.00 36.06
C SER A 300 -6.73 -21.70 36.61
N LEU A 301 -5.63 -21.24 36.02
CA LEU A 301 -5.12 -19.89 36.13
C LEU A 301 -5.63 -19.06 34.96
N PHE A 302 -6.08 -17.84 35.24
CA PHE A 302 -6.31 -16.82 34.22
C PHE A 302 -5.20 -15.79 34.35
N LEU A 303 -4.37 -15.71 33.32
CA LEU A 303 -3.10 -15.01 33.32
C LEU A 303 -3.09 -13.96 32.23
N GLU A 304 -2.59 -12.78 32.56
CA GLU A 304 -2.32 -11.74 31.59
C GLU A 304 -0.92 -11.19 31.79
N GLU A 305 -0.11 -11.20 30.73
CA GLU A 305 1.28 -10.76 30.77
C GLU A 305 1.42 -9.24 30.81
N GLY A 306 2.48 -8.74 31.46
CA GLY A 306 2.79 -7.32 31.51
C GLY A 306 3.41 -6.82 30.20
N LYS A 307 2.95 -5.67 29.69
CA LYS A 307 3.46 -5.03 28.46
C LYS A 307 4.42 -3.88 28.78
N GLY A 308 5.47 -3.76 27.97
CA GLY A 308 6.56 -2.78 28.12
C GLY A 308 7.20 -2.80 29.51
N ALA A 309 7.38 -1.62 30.11
CA ALA A 309 7.95 -1.44 31.46
C ALA A 309 6.99 -1.80 32.62
N GLY A 310 5.86 -2.44 32.31
CA GLY A 310 4.97 -3.01 33.32
C GLY A 310 5.61 -4.16 34.10
N ILE A 311 5.04 -4.47 35.26
CA ILE A 311 5.46 -5.63 36.06
C ILE A 311 5.19 -6.89 35.25
N LYS A 312 6.21 -7.71 35.03
CA LYS A 312 6.11 -9.00 34.33
C LYS A 312 5.46 -10.06 35.22
N LEU A 313 4.83 -11.04 34.58
CA LEU A 313 4.26 -12.17 35.30
C LEU A 313 5.38 -12.93 36.02
N SER A 314 5.18 -13.23 37.30
CA SER A 314 6.19 -13.87 38.15
C SER A 314 5.57 -14.97 39.00
N LYS A 315 6.43 -15.87 39.50
CA LYS A 315 6.05 -16.93 40.42
C LYS A 315 5.28 -16.38 41.62
N GLU A 316 5.71 -15.24 42.18
CA GLU A 316 5.07 -14.63 43.34
C GLU A 316 3.62 -14.22 43.06
N ILE A 317 3.36 -13.66 41.87
CA ILE A 317 2.01 -13.25 41.44
C ILE A 317 1.10 -14.48 41.30
N ILE A 318 1.60 -15.56 40.70
CA ILE A 318 0.84 -16.81 40.51
C ILE A 318 0.58 -17.51 41.85
N MET A 319 1.58 -17.60 42.72
CA MET A 319 1.44 -18.21 44.05
C MET A 319 0.41 -17.45 44.91
N ASN A 320 0.41 -16.11 44.84
CA ASN A 320 -0.59 -15.30 45.52
C ASN A 320 -2.01 -15.54 44.97
N ALA A 321 -2.17 -15.83 43.68
CA ALA A 321 -3.46 -16.17 43.09
C ALA A 321 -3.96 -17.55 43.56
N LEU A 322 -3.07 -18.53 43.67
CA LEU A 322 -3.38 -19.90 44.09
C LEU A 322 -3.69 -20.00 45.59
N GLN A 323 -2.97 -19.25 46.42
CA GLN A 323 -3.26 -19.18 47.86
C GLN A 323 -4.67 -18.66 48.15
N LYS A 324 -5.18 -17.73 47.33
CA LYS A 324 -6.55 -17.19 47.49
C LYS A 324 -7.64 -18.24 47.30
N ILE A 325 -7.37 -19.36 46.62
CA ILE A 325 -8.30 -20.46 46.40
C ILE A 325 -7.98 -21.71 47.24
N ASN A 326 -7.14 -21.58 48.27
CA ASN A 326 -6.73 -22.66 49.20
C ASN A 326 -6.01 -23.84 48.55
N ILE A 327 -5.35 -23.64 47.41
CA ILE A 327 -4.42 -24.65 46.87
C ILE A 327 -3.11 -24.56 47.67
N THR A 328 -2.89 -25.53 48.55
CA THR A 328 -1.70 -25.64 49.40
C THR A 328 -0.68 -26.65 48.88
N GLU A 329 -0.97 -27.31 47.76
CA GLU A 329 -0.03 -28.24 47.12
C GLU A 329 1.22 -27.50 46.63
N ASN A 330 2.37 -28.18 46.74
CA ASN A 330 3.64 -27.65 46.29
C ASN A 330 3.72 -27.79 44.76
N ILE A 331 3.17 -26.82 44.04
CA ILE A 331 3.22 -26.80 42.57
C ILE A 331 4.69 -26.65 42.13
N PRO A 332 5.19 -27.55 41.26
CA PRO A 332 6.56 -27.48 40.77
C PRO A 332 6.87 -26.12 40.14
N ASP A 333 8.06 -25.60 40.39
CA ASP A 333 8.54 -24.35 39.80
C ASP A 333 8.50 -24.38 38.27
N GLU A 334 8.70 -25.56 37.67
CA GLU A 334 8.62 -25.79 36.23
C GLU A 334 7.20 -25.56 35.69
N SER A 335 6.15 -26.07 36.34
CA SER A 335 4.76 -25.85 35.92
C SER A 335 4.36 -24.38 35.99
N ILE A 336 4.85 -23.65 36.99
CA ILE A 336 4.65 -22.20 37.08
C ILE A 336 5.38 -21.49 35.94
N HIS A 337 6.59 -21.94 35.60
CA HIS A 337 7.34 -21.40 34.47
C HIS A 337 6.65 -21.64 33.12
N GLU A 338 6.06 -22.82 32.92
CA GLU A 338 5.26 -23.14 31.73
C GLU A 338 4.02 -22.26 31.63
N ALA A 339 3.30 -22.07 32.74
CA ALA A 339 2.13 -21.18 32.78
C ALA A 339 2.50 -19.73 32.43
N ILE A 340 3.64 -19.25 32.93
CA ILE A 340 4.19 -17.93 32.55
C ILE A 340 4.51 -17.90 31.06
N THR A 341 5.20 -18.93 30.55
CA THR A 341 5.58 -19.01 29.13
C THR A 341 4.35 -19.08 28.22
N HIS A 342 3.28 -19.74 28.65
CA HIS A 342 2.01 -19.80 27.94
C HIS A 342 1.36 -18.41 27.87
N ALA A 343 1.25 -17.73 29.01
CA ALA A 343 0.69 -16.38 29.08
C ALA A 343 1.52 -15.36 28.27
N GLN A 344 2.84 -15.51 28.23
CA GLN A 344 3.74 -14.65 27.44
C GLN A 344 3.50 -14.75 25.93
N LYS A 345 3.01 -15.89 25.43
CA LYS A 345 2.70 -16.09 24.01
C LYS A 345 1.34 -15.53 23.61
N ALA A 346 0.52 -15.14 24.59
CA ALA A 346 -0.83 -14.66 24.36
C ALA A 346 -0.93 -13.13 24.44
N GLU A 347 -1.75 -12.54 23.57
CA GLU A 347 -1.92 -11.07 23.53
C GLU A 347 -2.95 -10.53 24.53
N LYS A 348 -3.82 -11.41 25.04
CA LYS A 348 -4.94 -11.16 25.95
C LYS A 348 -4.90 -12.14 27.13
N GLU A 349 -5.76 -11.95 28.13
CA GLU A 349 -5.92 -12.90 29.24
C GLU A 349 -6.16 -14.32 28.71
N THR A 350 -5.40 -15.29 29.23
CA THR A 350 -5.51 -16.71 28.85
C THR A 350 -5.77 -17.59 30.04
N GLU A 351 -6.52 -18.66 29.79
CA GLU A 351 -6.69 -19.74 30.74
C GLU A 351 -5.55 -20.75 30.59
N TYR A 352 -4.99 -21.21 31.70
CA TYR A 352 -3.99 -22.26 31.77
C TYR A 352 -4.31 -23.20 32.93
N ILE A 353 -4.48 -24.48 32.64
CA ILE A 353 -4.74 -25.47 33.68
C ILE A 353 -3.42 -25.79 34.38
N ILE A 354 -3.27 -25.32 35.62
CA ILE A 354 -2.02 -25.42 36.38
C ILE A 354 -1.92 -26.73 37.17
N LEU A 355 -3.06 -27.30 37.53
CA LEU A 355 -3.14 -28.51 38.31
C LEU A 355 -4.30 -29.34 37.81
N THR A 356 -4.01 -30.57 37.43
CA THR A 356 -5.01 -31.59 37.10
C THR A 356 -4.93 -32.71 38.12
N GLY A 357 -6.09 -33.19 38.53
CA GLY A 357 -6.24 -34.44 39.23
C GLY A 357 -5.93 -35.61 38.30
N GLU A 358 -5.63 -36.77 38.86
CA GLU A 358 -5.43 -37.97 38.07
C GLU A 358 -6.79 -38.54 37.64
N HIS A 359 -6.99 -38.78 36.34
CA HIS A 359 -8.18 -39.47 35.86
C HIS A 359 -8.05 -40.98 36.10
N ALA A 360 -9.13 -41.61 36.54
CA ALA A 360 -9.17 -43.06 36.72
C ALA A 360 -9.32 -43.78 35.36
N VAL A 361 -8.51 -44.82 35.13
CA VAL A 361 -8.54 -45.67 33.93
C VAL A 361 -9.01 -47.07 34.31
N LEU A 362 -9.92 -47.65 33.53
CA LEU A 362 -10.40 -49.01 33.79
C LEU A 362 -9.32 -50.07 33.50
N PRO A 363 -9.32 -51.22 34.21
CA PRO A 363 -8.48 -52.37 33.88
C PRO A 363 -8.67 -52.88 32.45
N ASN A 364 -7.58 -53.33 31.82
CA ASN A 364 -7.49 -53.76 30.42
C ASN A 364 -7.93 -52.69 29.39
N SER A 365 -7.71 -51.41 29.70
CA SER A 365 -8.03 -50.28 28.83
C SER A 365 -6.77 -49.54 28.38
N TYR A 366 -6.94 -48.47 27.59
CA TYR A 366 -5.85 -47.56 27.21
C TYR A 366 -5.95 -46.25 28.00
N GLU A 367 -4.80 -45.73 28.42
CA GLU A 367 -4.62 -44.34 28.84
C GLU A 367 -4.25 -43.51 27.62
N PHE A 368 -5.08 -42.52 27.28
CA PHE A 368 -4.87 -41.65 26.13
C PHE A 368 -4.16 -40.36 26.55
N SER A 369 -3.07 -40.05 25.85
CA SER A 369 -2.38 -38.76 25.90
C SER A 369 -2.58 -38.06 24.56
N TRP A 370 -3.61 -37.21 24.50
CA TRP A 370 -3.91 -36.36 23.34
C TRP A 370 -2.89 -35.22 23.30
N ILE A 371 -2.17 -35.12 22.19
CA ILE A 371 -1.22 -34.04 21.93
C ILE A 371 -1.91 -32.96 21.07
N ALA A 372 -2.78 -33.40 20.15
CA ALA A 372 -3.70 -32.50 19.47
C ALA A 372 -4.93 -32.26 20.34
N ASP A 373 -5.15 -31.01 20.74
CA ASP A 373 -6.30 -30.62 21.56
C ASP A 373 -7.58 -30.54 20.71
N LEU A 374 -8.45 -31.54 20.88
CA LEU A 374 -9.78 -31.63 20.27
C LEU A 374 -10.89 -31.31 21.29
N SER A 375 -10.55 -30.81 22.49
CA SER A 375 -11.50 -30.61 23.58
C SER A 375 -12.46 -29.45 23.34
N ALA A 376 -11.99 -28.38 22.68
CA ALA A 376 -12.79 -27.19 22.36
C ALA A 376 -13.64 -27.35 21.08
N SER A 377 -13.20 -28.17 20.12
CA SER A 377 -13.88 -28.42 18.84
C SER A 377 -13.56 -29.81 18.30
N HIS A 378 -14.52 -30.44 17.60
CA HIS A 378 -14.33 -31.74 16.92
C HIS A 378 -13.29 -31.71 15.78
N ALA A 379 -12.66 -30.56 15.56
CA ALA A 379 -11.67 -30.29 14.55
C ALA A 379 -10.54 -29.41 15.10
N VAL A 380 -9.28 -29.69 14.74
CA VAL A 380 -8.10 -28.86 15.11
C VAL A 380 -7.08 -28.86 13.98
N THR A 381 -6.33 -27.77 13.81
CA THR A 381 -5.28 -27.69 12.79
C THR A 381 -4.02 -28.41 13.27
N VAL A 382 -3.44 -29.27 12.44
CA VAL A 382 -2.19 -30.02 12.73
C VAL A 382 -1.18 -29.89 11.60
N GLU A 383 0.10 -30.05 11.91
CA GLU A 383 1.20 -30.03 10.95
C GLU A 383 1.69 -31.44 10.60
N LYS A 384 2.23 -31.60 9.40
CA LYS A 384 2.84 -32.86 8.97
C LYS A 384 3.94 -33.29 9.96
N ASN A 385 3.93 -34.58 10.29
CA ASN A 385 4.80 -35.25 11.26
C ASN A 385 4.55 -34.90 12.73
N SER A 386 3.53 -34.09 13.05
CA SER A 386 3.16 -33.87 14.46
C SER A 386 2.52 -35.15 15.03
N VAL A 387 2.89 -35.52 16.25
CA VAL A 387 2.21 -36.58 16.97
C VAL A 387 0.84 -36.07 17.43
N ILE A 388 -0.20 -36.87 17.20
CA ILE A 388 -1.59 -36.51 17.47
C ILE A 388 -2.03 -37.11 18.81
N LEU A 389 -1.74 -38.40 19.01
CA LEU A 389 -2.21 -39.17 20.15
C LEU A 389 -1.18 -40.25 20.50
N LYS A 390 -0.97 -40.46 21.79
CA LYS A 390 -0.28 -41.63 22.35
C LYS A 390 -1.25 -42.42 23.20
N ALA A 391 -1.37 -43.72 22.98
CA ALA A 391 -2.25 -44.62 23.72
C ALA A 391 -1.42 -45.69 24.41
N ARG A 392 -1.38 -45.66 25.75
CA ARG A 392 -0.66 -46.62 26.59
C ARG A 392 -1.61 -47.69 27.13
N PHE A 393 -1.25 -48.96 27.04
CA PHE A 393 -2.10 -50.05 27.54
C PHE A 393 -1.98 -50.23 29.08
N MET A 394 -3.12 -50.37 29.77
CA MET A 394 -3.24 -50.42 31.23
C MET A 394 -3.94 -51.71 31.71
N PRO A 395 -3.21 -52.80 32.01
CA PRO A 395 -3.78 -54.09 32.42
C PRO A 395 -4.58 -54.03 33.73
N GLU A 396 -4.08 -53.30 34.74
CA GLU A 396 -4.68 -53.20 36.08
C GLU A 396 -5.55 -51.94 36.26
N GLY A 397 -5.63 -51.08 35.25
CA GLY A 397 -6.27 -49.77 35.34
C GLY A 397 -5.40 -48.77 36.10
N LYS A 398 -5.95 -47.59 36.38
CA LYS A 398 -5.29 -46.51 37.11
C LYS A 398 -6.30 -45.87 38.06
N ALA A 399 -5.94 -45.72 39.33
CA ALA A 399 -6.73 -44.93 40.26
C ALA A 399 -6.55 -43.44 39.91
N GLY A 400 -7.61 -42.67 40.07
CA GLY A 400 -7.56 -41.22 39.91
C GLY A 400 -7.42 -40.50 41.25
N LYS A 401 -7.30 -39.17 41.21
CA LYS A 401 -7.12 -38.31 42.38
C LYS A 401 -7.68 -36.91 42.09
N THR A 402 -8.42 -36.30 43.01
CA THR A 402 -8.88 -34.90 42.87
C THR A 402 -7.72 -33.93 43.12
N VAL A 403 -7.88 -32.64 42.77
CA VAL A 403 -6.85 -31.60 42.99
C VAL A 403 -6.62 -31.24 44.46
N PHE A 404 -7.49 -31.73 45.35
CA PHE A 404 -7.33 -31.64 46.81
C PHE A 404 -6.77 -32.94 47.41
N GLY A 405 -6.53 -33.95 46.57
CA GLY A 405 -5.88 -35.20 46.93
C GLY A 405 -6.79 -36.34 47.35
N GLU A 406 -8.08 -36.28 47.04
CA GLU A 406 -9.04 -37.36 47.33
C GLU A 406 -9.00 -38.45 46.24
N ASN A 407 -9.00 -39.72 46.65
CA ASN A 407 -8.84 -40.85 45.71
C ASN A 407 -10.11 -41.18 44.91
N ILE A 408 -9.94 -41.46 43.62
CA ILE A 408 -10.97 -41.96 42.70
C ILE A 408 -10.62 -43.41 42.34
N LEU A 409 -11.54 -44.35 42.57
CA LEU A 409 -11.30 -45.79 42.31
C LEU A 409 -11.22 -46.09 40.80
N PRO A 410 -10.36 -47.04 40.34
CA PRO A 410 -10.24 -47.44 38.92
C PRO A 410 -11.56 -47.91 38.28
N GLU A 411 -12.44 -48.52 39.08
CA GLU A 411 -13.76 -49.00 38.68
C GLU A 411 -14.73 -47.87 38.29
N LYS A 412 -14.45 -46.65 38.75
CA LYS A 412 -15.16 -45.43 38.37
C LYS A 412 -14.55 -44.75 37.14
N GLY A 413 -13.51 -45.36 36.54
CA GLY A 413 -12.87 -44.88 35.33
C GLY A 413 -13.71 -45.10 34.07
N VAL A 414 -13.32 -44.45 32.98
CA VAL A 414 -14.01 -44.55 31.68
C VAL A 414 -13.20 -45.46 30.75
N SER A 415 -13.87 -46.35 30.00
CA SER A 415 -13.21 -47.19 28.98
C SER A 415 -13.37 -46.52 27.63
N GLU A 416 -12.27 -46.03 27.08
CA GLU A 416 -12.23 -45.44 25.75
C GLU A 416 -11.60 -46.43 24.74
N LYS A 417 -12.22 -46.55 23.56
CA LYS A 417 -11.72 -47.40 22.47
C LYS A 417 -10.64 -46.67 21.69
N LEU A 418 -9.60 -47.39 21.25
CA LEU A 418 -8.61 -46.87 20.31
C LEU A 418 -9.30 -46.26 19.08
N PRO A 419 -8.90 -45.05 18.65
CA PRO A 419 -9.48 -44.45 17.47
C PRO A 419 -9.02 -45.18 16.20
N ASP A 420 -9.95 -45.35 15.26
CA ASP A 420 -9.63 -45.73 13.89
C ASP A 420 -9.01 -44.54 13.15
N CYS A 421 -8.30 -44.77 12.05
CA CYS A 421 -7.79 -43.67 11.22
C CYS A 421 -7.68 -44.05 9.75
N ASP A 422 -7.65 -43.04 8.88
CA ASP A 422 -7.41 -43.20 7.45
C ASP A 422 -5.90 -43.09 7.11
N GLN A 423 -5.57 -42.98 5.81
CA GLN A 423 -4.18 -42.90 5.33
C GLN A 423 -3.49 -41.57 5.65
N SER A 424 -4.24 -40.53 6.07
CA SER A 424 -3.67 -39.23 6.44
C SER A 424 -2.92 -39.27 7.78
N ILE A 425 -3.10 -40.35 8.54
CA ILE A 425 -2.47 -40.59 9.84
C ILE A 425 -1.76 -41.96 9.79
N SER A 426 -0.55 -42.03 10.34
CA SER A 426 0.16 -43.29 10.55
C SER A 426 0.04 -43.73 12.00
N VAL A 427 -0.16 -45.02 12.21
CA VAL A 427 -0.17 -45.64 13.54
C VAL A 427 1.05 -46.53 13.68
N GLN A 428 1.92 -46.19 14.61
CA GLN A 428 3.08 -47.00 14.99
C GLN A 428 2.75 -47.76 16.27
N THR A 429 3.05 -49.06 16.31
CA THR A 429 2.84 -49.90 17.49
C THR A 429 4.18 -50.19 18.14
N GLU A 430 4.33 -49.79 19.39
CA GLU A 430 5.52 -50.04 20.20
C GLU A 430 5.14 -50.99 21.35
N GLY A 431 5.35 -52.29 21.15
CA GLY A 431 4.87 -53.31 22.09
C GLY A 431 3.33 -53.38 22.10
N THR A 432 2.71 -52.99 23.22
CA THR A 432 1.24 -52.89 23.36
C THR A 432 0.72 -51.45 23.21
N ASP A 433 1.61 -50.47 23.16
CA ASP A 433 1.28 -49.06 23.07
C ASP A 433 1.15 -48.63 21.60
N LYS A 434 0.39 -47.55 21.35
CA LYS A 434 0.16 -47.01 20.00
C LYS A 434 0.44 -45.51 19.92
N ILE A 435 1.08 -45.09 18.83
CA ILE A 435 1.39 -43.68 18.54
C ILE A 435 0.78 -43.30 17.19
N TYR A 436 -0.01 -42.23 17.16
CA TYR A 436 -0.66 -41.69 15.98
C TYR A 436 0.08 -40.43 15.52
N THR A 437 0.52 -40.39 14.26
CA THR A 437 1.31 -39.28 13.70
C THR A 437 0.67 -38.78 12.42
N ALA A 438 0.60 -37.45 12.25
CA ALA A 438 0.09 -36.81 11.05
C ALA A 438 1.01 -37.06 9.85
N ASN A 439 0.50 -37.63 8.76
CA ASN A 439 1.28 -37.78 7.52
C ASN A 439 1.23 -36.51 6.64
N ILE A 440 0.25 -35.63 6.89
CA ILE A 440 0.00 -34.38 6.16
C ILE A 440 -0.41 -33.25 7.13
N SER A 441 -0.22 -31.99 6.70
CA SER A 441 -0.76 -30.82 7.42
C SER A 441 -2.21 -30.56 7.00
N GLY A 442 -3.06 -30.14 7.93
CA GLY A 442 -4.47 -29.88 7.63
C GLY A 442 -5.36 -29.80 8.87
N GLU A 443 -6.66 -29.96 8.66
CA GLU A 443 -7.66 -30.02 9.73
C GLU A 443 -7.87 -31.47 10.16
N LEU A 444 -7.39 -31.81 11.36
CA LEU A 444 -7.67 -33.06 12.03
C LEU A 444 -9.10 -33.05 12.53
N THR A 445 -9.88 -34.07 12.19
CA THR A 445 -11.25 -34.27 12.68
C THR A 445 -11.38 -35.62 13.36
N ARG A 446 -12.24 -35.69 14.38
CA ARG A 446 -12.64 -36.94 15.04
C ARG A 446 -14.14 -37.16 14.89
N VAL A 447 -14.55 -38.10 14.05
CA VAL A 447 -15.97 -38.45 13.83
C VAL A 447 -16.17 -39.93 14.09
N ASN A 448 -17.12 -40.29 14.96
CA ASN A 448 -17.42 -41.69 15.33
C ASN A 448 -16.16 -42.49 15.75
N ASN A 449 -15.26 -41.86 16.50
CA ASN A 449 -13.96 -42.42 16.90
C ASN A 449 -12.99 -42.71 15.75
N CYS A 450 -13.21 -42.17 14.56
CA CYS A 450 -12.26 -42.22 13.44
C CYS A 450 -11.57 -40.86 13.28
N LEU A 451 -10.24 -40.88 13.20
CA LEU A 451 -9.40 -39.72 12.97
C LEU A 451 -9.04 -39.59 11.49
N SER A 452 -9.17 -38.38 10.95
CA SER A 452 -8.74 -38.05 9.60
C SER A 452 -8.25 -36.60 9.52
N ILE A 453 -7.28 -36.33 8.66
CA ILE A 453 -6.75 -35.00 8.40
C ILE A 453 -7.14 -34.61 6.97
N SER A 454 -7.86 -33.49 6.84
CA SER A 454 -8.20 -32.92 5.55
C SER A 454 -7.27 -31.76 5.21
N VAL A 455 -6.71 -31.77 3.99
CA VAL A 455 -6.00 -30.61 3.44
C VAL A 455 -6.97 -29.45 3.14
N LEU A 456 -8.26 -29.74 2.99
CA LEU A 456 -9.31 -28.75 2.74
C LEU A 456 -10.11 -28.49 4.02
N LYS A 457 -10.11 -27.25 4.49
CA LYS A 457 -11.05 -26.77 5.51
C LYS A 457 -12.24 -26.12 4.82
N THR A 458 -13.45 -26.47 5.25
CA THR A 458 -14.69 -25.87 4.73
C THR A 458 -15.37 -25.08 5.85
N ILE A 459 -15.70 -23.82 5.59
CA ILE A 459 -16.48 -22.98 6.49
C ILE A 459 -17.83 -22.70 5.83
N ASN A 460 -18.90 -23.19 6.44
CA ASN A 460 -20.23 -22.96 5.94
C ASN A 460 -20.87 -21.76 6.62
N THR A 461 -20.85 -20.60 5.96
CA THR A 461 -21.32 -19.33 6.56
C THR A 461 -22.81 -19.28 6.92
N ALA A 462 -23.61 -20.28 6.50
CA ALA A 462 -25.00 -20.40 6.92
C ALA A 462 -25.15 -21.00 8.33
N ILE A 463 -24.10 -21.67 8.81
CA ILE A 463 -24.10 -22.44 10.07
C ILE A 463 -22.98 -21.94 10.99
N ASP A 464 -21.81 -21.64 10.41
CA ASP A 464 -20.58 -21.31 11.10
C ASP A 464 -20.32 -19.80 11.10
N GLU A 465 -19.85 -19.27 12.22
CA GLU A 465 -19.31 -17.92 12.30
C GLU A 465 -17.85 -17.89 11.81
N ILE A 466 -17.54 -16.98 10.88
CA ILE A 466 -16.16 -16.78 10.41
C ILE A 466 -15.39 -16.03 11.50
N ALA A 467 -14.35 -16.66 12.05
CA ALA A 467 -13.42 -16.02 12.98
C ALA A 467 -12.74 -14.79 12.35
N ASN A 468 -12.42 -13.78 13.17
CA ASN A 468 -11.77 -12.54 12.69
C ASN A 468 -10.41 -12.81 12.05
N GLU A 469 -9.63 -13.74 12.60
CA GLU A 469 -8.37 -14.16 12.04
C GLU A 469 -8.35 -15.67 11.79
N ILE A 470 -7.93 -16.07 10.60
CA ILE A 470 -7.81 -17.49 10.22
C ILE A 470 -6.43 -17.70 9.60
N TYR A 471 -5.66 -18.62 10.19
CA TYR A 471 -4.39 -19.11 9.63
C TYR A 471 -4.53 -20.59 9.34
N PHE A 472 -4.34 -21.01 8.08
CA PHE A 472 -4.53 -22.41 7.70
C PHE A 472 -3.43 -22.93 6.75
N PRO A 473 -2.77 -24.07 7.05
CA PRO A 473 -1.68 -24.60 6.24
C PRO A 473 -2.13 -25.30 4.94
N GLY A 474 -3.43 -25.57 4.79
CA GLY A 474 -4.02 -26.23 3.63
C GLY A 474 -4.79 -25.30 2.69
N ASN A 475 -5.85 -25.80 2.06
CA ASN A 475 -6.81 -25.04 1.26
C ASN A 475 -8.04 -24.67 2.08
N LEU A 476 -8.66 -23.53 1.79
CA LEU A 476 -9.85 -23.06 2.47
C LEU A 476 -11.00 -22.86 1.49
N LEU A 477 -12.15 -23.48 1.75
CA LEU A 477 -13.40 -23.27 1.03
C LEU A 477 -14.40 -22.55 1.94
N ILE A 478 -14.93 -21.42 1.48
CA ILE A 478 -15.98 -20.66 2.16
C ILE A 478 -17.21 -20.68 1.26
N THR A 479 -18.30 -21.29 1.72
CA THR A 479 -19.47 -21.57 0.88
C THR A 479 -20.45 -20.39 0.75
N GLY A 480 -20.20 -19.27 1.43
CA GLY A 480 -21.03 -18.08 1.33
C GLY A 480 -20.23 -16.78 1.39
N ASN A 481 -20.87 -15.72 1.89
CA ASN A 481 -20.28 -14.39 1.93
C ASN A 481 -19.33 -14.24 3.12
N ILE A 482 -18.22 -13.55 2.91
CA ILE A 482 -17.32 -13.12 3.97
C ILE A 482 -17.79 -11.73 4.41
N PRO A 483 -18.19 -11.55 5.69
CA PRO A 483 -18.51 -10.23 6.23
C PRO A 483 -17.24 -9.41 6.39
N ASN A 484 -17.38 -8.10 6.59
CA ASN A 484 -16.22 -7.20 6.74
C ASN A 484 -15.33 -7.54 7.95
N GLU A 485 -14.10 -7.03 7.89
CA GLU A 485 -13.11 -7.02 8.99
C GLU A 485 -12.54 -8.40 9.35
N LYS A 486 -12.33 -9.25 8.34
CA LYS A 486 -11.69 -10.56 8.45
C LYS A 486 -10.27 -10.54 7.87
N THR A 487 -9.38 -11.26 8.53
CA THR A 487 -7.98 -11.50 8.11
C THR A 487 -7.79 -13.00 7.92
N ILE A 488 -7.72 -13.44 6.66
CA ILE A 488 -7.62 -14.85 6.31
C ILE A 488 -6.30 -15.08 5.58
N LYS A 489 -5.40 -15.87 6.18
CA LYS A 489 -4.09 -16.22 5.61
C LYS A 489 -3.98 -17.74 5.45
N VAL A 490 -3.76 -18.17 4.22
CA VAL A 490 -3.80 -19.59 3.85
C VAL A 490 -2.55 -19.96 3.05
N ALA A 491 -1.89 -21.05 3.43
CA ALA A 491 -0.68 -21.52 2.76
C ALA A 491 -0.97 -22.27 1.44
N GLY A 492 -2.22 -22.71 1.23
CA GLY A 492 -2.72 -23.21 -0.04
C GLY A 492 -3.52 -22.17 -0.83
N SER A 493 -4.65 -22.62 -1.38
CA SER A 493 -5.60 -21.79 -2.11
C SER A 493 -6.83 -21.45 -1.28
N ILE A 494 -7.44 -20.30 -1.57
CA ILE A 494 -8.74 -19.90 -1.00
C ILE A 494 -9.78 -19.93 -2.11
N GLN A 495 -10.91 -20.59 -1.87
CA GLN A 495 -12.10 -20.53 -2.71
C GLN A 495 -13.27 -19.95 -1.92
N VAL A 496 -13.89 -18.89 -2.45
CA VAL A 496 -15.07 -18.25 -1.86
C VAL A 496 -16.22 -18.34 -2.87
N LYS A 497 -17.33 -18.94 -2.45
CA LYS A 497 -18.54 -19.07 -3.29
C LYS A 497 -19.39 -17.79 -3.32
N GLY A 498 -19.26 -16.94 -2.29
CA GLY A 498 -19.99 -15.67 -2.18
C GLY A 498 -19.14 -14.44 -2.48
N ASN A 499 -19.61 -13.30 -1.98
CA ASN A 499 -18.91 -12.02 -2.03
C ASN A 499 -17.98 -11.84 -0.82
N VAL A 500 -16.98 -10.99 -1.00
CA VAL A 500 -16.02 -10.60 0.03
C VAL A 500 -16.25 -9.14 0.43
N GLY A 501 -16.24 -8.89 1.73
CA GLY A 501 -16.39 -7.55 2.30
C GLY A 501 -15.07 -6.78 2.32
N ILE A 502 -14.90 -5.96 3.36
CA ILE A 502 -13.70 -5.16 3.61
C ILE A 502 -12.70 -6.00 4.40
N ASP A 503 -12.04 -6.92 3.71
CA ASP A 503 -11.24 -7.98 4.33
C ASP A 503 -9.81 -8.04 3.78
N PHE A 504 -8.92 -8.67 4.53
CA PHE A 504 -7.58 -9.06 4.08
C PHE A 504 -7.56 -10.56 3.80
N LEU A 505 -7.48 -10.95 2.53
CA LEU A 505 -7.35 -12.35 2.11
C LEU A 505 -5.96 -12.56 1.50
N SER A 506 -5.20 -13.51 2.04
CA SER A 506 -3.87 -13.86 1.57
C SER A 506 -3.77 -15.36 1.30
N ALA A 507 -3.48 -15.73 0.05
CA ALA A 507 -3.25 -17.11 -0.38
C ALA A 507 -1.85 -17.29 -0.97
N GLN A 508 -1.09 -18.28 -0.50
CA GLN A 508 0.23 -18.57 -1.05
C GLN A 508 0.19 -19.32 -2.39
N ASN A 509 -0.99 -19.77 -2.83
CA ASN A 509 -1.20 -20.32 -4.17
C ASN A 509 -2.15 -19.45 -5.00
N ALA A 510 -3.45 -19.75 -4.99
CA ALA A 510 -4.45 -19.03 -5.78
C ALA A 510 -5.64 -18.59 -4.92
N LEU A 511 -6.29 -17.50 -5.33
CA LEU A 511 -7.51 -16.99 -4.73
C LEU A 511 -8.62 -16.98 -5.80
N VAL A 512 -9.69 -17.74 -5.57
CA VAL A 512 -10.84 -17.84 -6.46
C VAL A 512 -12.08 -17.37 -5.71
N ILE A 513 -12.73 -16.32 -6.20
CA ILE A 513 -13.95 -15.75 -5.61
C ILE A 513 -15.03 -15.76 -6.71
N GLU A 514 -16.05 -16.59 -6.55
CA GLU A 514 -17.15 -16.68 -7.53
C GLU A 514 -18.04 -15.43 -7.53
N GLY A 515 -18.09 -14.73 -6.41
CA GLY A 515 -18.65 -13.38 -6.30
C GLY A 515 -17.61 -12.29 -6.59
N GLY A 516 -17.80 -11.13 -5.98
CA GLY A 516 -16.86 -10.01 -6.07
C GLY A 516 -16.43 -9.44 -4.73
N ILE A 517 -15.60 -8.40 -4.78
CA ILE A 517 -15.15 -7.66 -3.59
C ILE A 517 -15.65 -6.21 -3.63
N GLN A 518 -16.18 -5.75 -2.50
CA GLN A 518 -16.50 -4.34 -2.27
C GLN A 518 -15.59 -3.77 -1.18
N GLY A 519 -14.42 -3.31 -1.59
CA GLY A 519 -13.31 -3.03 -0.68
C GLY A 519 -13.38 -1.69 0.05
N LYS A 520 -14.16 -0.71 -0.41
CA LYS A 520 -14.25 0.65 0.17
C LYS A 520 -12.88 1.28 0.51
N LYS A 521 -11.88 1.09 -0.36
CA LYS A 521 -10.47 1.50 -0.24
C LYS A 521 -9.71 0.86 0.94
N ARG A 522 -10.25 -0.18 1.57
CA ARG A 522 -9.63 -0.92 2.68
C ARG A 522 -9.42 -2.40 2.38
N GLY A 523 -10.30 -3.04 1.60
CA GLY A 523 -10.20 -4.46 1.25
C GLY A 523 -8.95 -4.78 0.42
N ILE A 524 -8.26 -5.86 0.78
CA ILE A 524 -7.01 -6.30 0.16
C ILE A 524 -7.12 -7.79 -0.18
N LEU A 525 -6.96 -8.11 -1.46
CA LEU A 525 -6.79 -9.46 -1.95
C LEU A 525 -5.34 -9.65 -2.36
N TRP A 526 -4.69 -10.66 -1.80
CA TRP A 526 -3.30 -11.01 -2.11
C TRP A 526 -3.21 -12.50 -2.45
N ALA A 527 -2.58 -12.80 -3.59
CA ALA A 527 -2.24 -14.17 -3.95
C ALA A 527 -0.81 -14.24 -4.50
N LYS A 528 -0.03 -15.24 -4.11
CA LYS A 528 1.31 -15.42 -4.68
C LYS A 528 1.27 -15.74 -6.17
N ASN A 529 0.30 -16.55 -6.62
CA ASN A 529 0.11 -16.85 -8.05
C ASN A 529 -1.04 -16.03 -8.63
N THR A 530 -2.26 -16.56 -8.66
CA THR A 530 -3.36 -15.99 -9.46
C THR A 530 -4.55 -15.57 -8.60
N ILE A 531 -5.26 -14.54 -9.05
CA ILE A 531 -6.56 -14.13 -8.51
C ILE A 531 -7.59 -14.29 -9.62
N GLU A 532 -8.70 -14.95 -9.33
CA GLU A 532 -9.86 -15.06 -10.21
C GLU A 532 -11.10 -14.59 -9.44
N ILE A 533 -11.78 -13.57 -9.97
CA ILE A 533 -12.91 -12.93 -9.30
C ILE A 533 -13.95 -12.45 -10.31
N LYS A 534 -15.23 -12.37 -9.91
CA LYS A 534 -16.27 -11.86 -10.80
C LYS A 534 -16.19 -10.35 -10.99
N PHE A 535 -16.10 -9.58 -9.91
CA PHE A 535 -15.98 -8.11 -9.98
C PHE A 535 -15.17 -7.56 -8.80
N ALA A 536 -14.59 -6.37 -8.97
CA ALA A 536 -13.85 -5.69 -7.91
C ALA A 536 -14.18 -4.19 -7.88
N GLU A 537 -14.54 -3.67 -6.70
CA GLU A 537 -14.89 -2.27 -6.49
C GLU A 537 -14.11 -1.67 -5.33
N SER A 538 -13.38 -0.58 -5.58
CA SER A 538 -12.61 0.15 -4.57
C SER A 538 -11.74 -0.76 -3.69
N ALA A 539 -11.08 -1.74 -4.29
CA ALA A 539 -10.27 -2.74 -3.57
C ALA A 539 -8.80 -2.71 -4.02
N ARG A 540 -7.91 -3.34 -3.24
CA ARG A 540 -6.52 -3.56 -3.64
C ARG A 540 -6.31 -5.03 -3.99
N LEU A 541 -5.82 -5.30 -5.19
CA LEU A 541 -5.59 -6.66 -5.70
C LEU A 541 -4.11 -6.81 -6.02
N TYR A 542 -3.47 -7.81 -5.42
CA TYR A 542 -2.05 -8.09 -5.57
C TYR A 542 -1.85 -9.55 -5.95
N ALA A 543 -1.29 -9.80 -7.13
CA ALA A 543 -1.00 -11.14 -7.58
C ALA A 543 0.41 -11.25 -8.17
N GLY A 544 1.16 -12.31 -7.86
CA GLY A 544 2.47 -12.52 -8.50
C GLY A 544 2.37 -12.97 -9.97
N LYS A 545 1.21 -13.50 -10.38
CA LYS A 545 0.87 -13.88 -11.76
C LYS A 545 -0.48 -13.28 -12.16
N ARG A 546 -1.12 -13.83 -13.20
CA ARG A 546 -2.37 -13.36 -13.79
C ARG A 546 -3.49 -13.04 -12.78
N ILE A 547 -4.18 -11.92 -13.03
CA ILE A 547 -5.45 -11.57 -12.40
C ILE A 547 -6.55 -11.65 -13.46
N HIS A 548 -7.60 -12.41 -13.20
CA HIS A 548 -8.79 -12.48 -14.05
C HIS A 548 -10.00 -11.88 -13.32
N ILE A 549 -10.60 -10.86 -13.92
CA ILE A 549 -11.82 -10.21 -13.44
C ILE A 549 -12.89 -10.39 -14.50
N GLN A 550 -14.00 -11.05 -14.19
CA GLN A 550 -15.00 -11.42 -15.19
C GLN A 550 -15.79 -10.21 -15.72
N ASP A 551 -16.38 -9.42 -14.83
CA ASP A 551 -17.40 -8.42 -15.17
C ASP A 551 -16.81 -7.00 -15.21
N HIS A 552 -16.39 -6.45 -14.06
CA HIS A 552 -15.87 -5.09 -13.99
C HIS A 552 -14.87 -4.87 -12.86
N CYS A 553 -13.96 -3.92 -13.09
CA CYS A 553 -13.01 -3.41 -12.10
C CYS A 553 -13.18 -1.89 -11.97
N PHE A 554 -13.67 -1.43 -10.81
CA PHE A 554 -14.03 -0.03 -10.59
C PHE A 554 -13.24 0.61 -9.45
N GLY A 555 -12.37 1.57 -9.76
CA GLY A 555 -11.63 2.36 -8.76
C GLY A 555 -10.67 1.53 -7.89
N CYS A 556 -10.13 0.44 -8.44
CA CYS A 556 -9.23 -0.46 -7.72
C CYS A 556 -7.76 -0.06 -7.85
N ILE A 557 -6.94 -0.52 -6.92
CA ILE A 557 -5.49 -0.57 -7.08
C ILE A 557 -5.13 -2.01 -7.41
N VAL A 558 -4.61 -2.25 -8.59
CA VAL A 558 -4.25 -3.60 -9.04
C VAL A 558 -2.76 -3.65 -9.29
N LYS A 559 -2.06 -4.67 -8.79
CA LYS A 559 -0.67 -4.94 -9.16
C LYS A 559 -0.49 -6.41 -9.51
N THR A 560 0.07 -6.67 -10.68
CA THR A 560 0.47 -8.00 -11.14
C THR A 560 1.76 -7.95 -11.95
N ASN A 561 2.61 -8.97 -11.75
CA ASN A 561 3.81 -9.19 -12.58
C ASN A 561 3.53 -9.99 -13.86
N ASP A 562 2.26 -10.16 -14.21
CA ASP A 562 1.78 -10.84 -15.40
C ASP A 562 0.68 -9.96 -16.04
N MET A 563 -0.35 -10.58 -16.64
CA MET A 563 -1.44 -9.90 -17.32
C MET A 563 -2.69 -9.74 -16.44
N LEU A 564 -3.40 -8.61 -16.59
CA LEU A 564 -4.76 -8.43 -16.09
C LEU A 564 -5.77 -8.69 -17.23
N ILE A 565 -6.75 -9.57 -17.01
CA ILE A 565 -7.71 -10.00 -18.05
C ILE A 565 -9.14 -9.68 -17.61
N LEU A 566 -9.86 -8.88 -18.41
CA LEU A 566 -11.27 -8.52 -18.27
C LEU A 566 -12.05 -8.81 -19.57
N THR A 567 -12.22 -10.10 -19.90
CA THR A 567 -12.85 -10.55 -21.15
C THR A 567 -14.29 -11.07 -20.99
N GLY A 568 -14.84 -11.07 -19.77
CA GLY A 568 -16.23 -11.45 -19.53
C GLY A 568 -17.23 -10.39 -20.02
N ASN A 569 -18.51 -10.53 -19.66
CA ASN A 569 -19.57 -9.61 -20.09
C ASN A 569 -20.10 -8.89 -18.85
N PRO A 570 -19.77 -7.60 -18.63
CA PRO A 570 -19.36 -6.62 -19.65
C PRO A 570 -17.84 -6.46 -19.91
N GLY A 571 -16.93 -6.86 -19.01
CA GLY A 571 -15.48 -6.82 -19.23
C GLY A 571 -14.85 -5.42 -19.20
N VAL A 572 -15.20 -4.62 -18.18
CA VAL A 572 -14.90 -3.18 -18.14
C VAL A 572 -13.93 -2.79 -17.03
N LEU A 573 -12.92 -2.00 -17.36
CA LEU A 573 -11.98 -1.39 -16.41
C LEU A 573 -12.26 0.12 -16.30
N ILE A 574 -12.66 0.59 -15.13
CA ILE A 574 -13.03 2.00 -14.90
C ILE A 574 -12.34 2.55 -13.66
N GLY A 575 -11.39 3.46 -13.87
CA GLY A 575 -10.74 4.20 -12.80
C GLY A 575 -9.82 3.37 -11.91
N GLY A 576 -8.99 4.08 -11.16
CA GLY A 576 -7.99 3.48 -10.27
C GLY A 576 -6.59 3.48 -10.85
N ASN A 577 -5.71 2.69 -10.23
CA ASN A 577 -4.30 2.62 -10.56
C ASN A 577 -3.88 1.16 -10.76
N ILE A 578 -3.56 0.81 -11.99
CA ILE A 578 -3.33 -0.56 -12.43
C ILE A 578 -1.88 -0.71 -12.85
N HIS A 579 -1.17 -1.64 -12.25
CA HIS A 579 0.19 -2.02 -12.63
C HIS A 579 0.14 -3.46 -13.12
N ALA A 580 0.39 -3.68 -14.40
CA ALA A 580 0.40 -5.01 -15.00
C ALA A 580 1.63 -5.18 -15.88
N ALA A 581 2.62 -5.94 -15.42
CA ALA A 581 3.92 -6.02 -16.07
C ALA A 581 3.84 -6.49 -17.53
N ARG A 582 2.94 -7.43 -17.85
CA ARG A 582 2.70 -7.93 -19.22
C ARG A 582 1.53 -7.24 -19.93
N GLY A 583 0.93 -6.23 -19.31
CA GLY A 583 -0.17 -5.44 -19.84
C GLY A 583 -1.56 -5.99 -19.51
N ILE A 584 -2.55 -5.60 -20.30
CA ILE A 584 -3.98 -5.78 -20.00
C ILE A 584 -4.72 -6.27 -21.24
N GLU A 585 -5.66 -7.19 -21.06
CA GLU A 585 -6.66 -7.50 -22.07
C GLU A 585 -8.04 -7.18 -21.51
N ALA A 586 -8.75 -6.20 -22.10
CA ALA A 586 -10.06 -5.77 -21.63
C ALA A 586 -10.99 -5.45 -22.81
N LYS A 587 -12.32 -5.55 -22.60
CA LYS A 587 -13.28 -5.10 -23.61
C LYS A 587 -13.37 -3.58 -23.64
N GLU A 588 -13.54 -2.97 -22.48
CA GLU A 588 -13.64 -1.51 -22.36
C GLU A 588 -12.69 -0.99 -21.28
N ILE A 589 -12.01 0.11 -21.58
CA ILE A 589 -11.13 0.81 -20.62
C ILE A 589 -11.56 2.27 -20.51
N GLY A 590 -11.76 2.73 -19.28
CA GLY A 590 -12.23 4.07 -18.96
C GLY A 590 -13.76 4.19 -19.03
N ALA A 591 -14.24 5.43 -19.02
CA ALA A 591 -15.67 5.72 -19.15
C ALA A 591 -15.88 7.06 -19.86
N LYS A 592 -17.01 7.23 -20.53
CA LYS A 592 -17.43 8.49 -21.20
C LYS A 592 -17.38 9.73 -20.29
N LYS A 593 -17.52 9.53 -18.97
CA LYS A 593 -17.44 10.59 -17.96
C LYS A 593 -16.00 11.02 -17.60
N ARG A 594 -14.98 10.61 -18.38
CA ARG A 594 -13.55 10.91 -18.14
C ARG A 594 -13.08 10.57 -16.72
N ILE A 595 -13.41 9.37 -16.26
CA ILE A 595 -12.90 8.88 -14.98
C ILE A 595 -11.42 8.53 -15.18
N GLN A 596 -10.54 9.21 -14.42
CA GLN A 596 -9.10 9.00 -14.49
C GLN A 596 -8.75 7.52 -14.25
N THR A 597 -8.19 6.87 -15.27
CA THR A 597 -7.78 5.47 -15.25
C THR A 597 -6.30 5.41 -15.59
N LEU A 598 -5.45 5.16 -14.60
CA LEU A 598 -4.00 5.08 -14.79
C LEU A 598 -3.57 3.62 -14.92
N ILE A 599 -2.89 3.29 -16.01
CA ILE A 599 -2.43 1.93 -16.31
C ILE A 599 -0.95 1.96 -16.62
N SER A 600 -0.17 1.30 -15.78
CA SER A 600 1.27 1.11 -15.88
C SER A 600 1.58 -0.29 -16.41
N PHE A 601 2.38 -0.41 -17.47
CA PHE A 601 2.79 -1.70 -18.05
C PHE A 601 4.25 -1.74 -18.53
N GLY A 602 4.79 -2.95 -18.74
CA GLY A 602 6.10 -3.16 -19.36
C GLY A 602 7.32 -3.11 -18.43
N GLN A 603 7.10 -3.08 -17.12
CA GLN A 603 8.13 -3.12 -16.07
C GLN A 603 7.68 -4.02 -14.90
N ASP A 604 8.63 -4.49 -14.09
CA ASP A 604 8.35 -5.26 -12.87
C ASP A 604 8.01 -4.32 -11.71
N TYR A 605 6.72 -4.14 -11.43
CA TYR A 605 6.26 -3.22 -10.40
C TYR A 605 6.45 -3.73 -8.96
N LEU A 606 6.76 -5.02 -8.76
CA LEU A 606 7.20 -5.50 -7.45
C LEU A 606 8.63 -5.01 -7.14
N ILE A 607 9.48 -4.91 -8.16
CA ILE A 607 10.82 -4.29 -8.02
C ILE A 607 10.69 -2.80 -7.67
N LYS A 608 9.74 -2.08 -8.27
CA LYS A 608 9.44 -0.68 -7.91
C LYS A 608 9.10 -0.53 -6.43
N ASP A 609 8.24 -1.41 -5.91
CA ASP A 609 7.88 -1.42 -4.49
C ASP A 609 9.11 -1.71 -3.59
N GLU A 610 9.99 -2.63 -3.99
CA GLU A 610 11.24 -2.92 -3.26
C GLU A 610 12.20 -1.71 -3.27
N ILE A 611 12.27 -0.97 -4.38
CA ILE A 611 13.04 0.29 -4.49
C ILE A 611 12.48 1.33 -3.51
N GLU A 612 11.17 1.57 -3.51
CA GLU A 612 10.55 2.56 -2.63
C GLU A 612 10.78 2.27 -1.14
N VAL A 613 10.75 0.99 -0.76
CA VAL A 613 11.05 0.54 0.61
C VAL A 613 12.51 0.82 0.99
N HIS A 614 13.46 0.45 0.14
CA HIS A 614 14.88 0.68 0.43
C HIS A 614 15.28 2.16 0.35
N GLU A 615 14.66 2.94 -0.54
CA GLU A 615 14.84 4.40 -0.58
C GLU A 615 14.33 5.07 0.69
N LYS A 616 13.19 4.60 1.22
CA LYS A 616 12.67 5.07 2.51
C LYS A 616 13.66 4.75 3.64
N GLU A 617 14.16 3.51 3.71
CA GLU A 617 15.18 3.11 4.70
C GLU A 617 16.45 3.96 4.60
N MET A 618 16.91 4.28 3.38
CA MET A 618 18.07 5.12 3.16
C MET A 618 17.85 6.58 3.58
N ARG A 619 16.66 7.14 3.31
CA ARG A 619 16.28 8.49 3.77
C ARG A 619 16.31 8.58 5.29
N GLU A 620 15.76 7.58 5.98
CA GLU A 620 15.79 7.48 7.45
C GLU A 620 17.24 7.40 7.98
N ASN A 621 18.09 6.58 7.37
CA ASN A 621 19.51 6.48 7.75
C ASN A 621 20.29 7.79 7.49
N ASN A 622 20.01 8.50 6.39
CA ASN A 622 20.65 9.78 6.08
C ASN A 622 20.24 10.87 7.08
N ALA A 623 18.96 10.91 7.48
CA ALA A 623 18.50 11.81 8.53
C ALA A 623 19.25 11.54 9.85
N ARG A 624 19.43 10.27 10.21
CA ARG A 624 20.20 9.86 11.40
C ARG A 624 21.69 10.23 11.30
N LEU A 625 22.31 10.09 10.12
CA LEU A 625 23.69 10.51 9.87
C LEU A 625 23.89 12.02 10.05
N ALA A 626 22.96 12.85 9.58
CA ALA A 626 23.04 14.30 9.73
C ALA A 626 23.03 14.73 11.22
N ILE A 627 22.19 14.08 12.03
CA ILE A 627 22.17 14.29 13.49
C ILE A 627 23.51 13.89 14.10
N LEU A 628 24.04 12.71 13.74
CA LEU A 628 25.29 12.19 14.27
C LEU A 628 26.51 13.04 13.92
N GLU A 629 26.56 13.62 12.71
CA GLU A 629 27.61 14.53 12.27
C GLU A 629 27.61 15.83 13.07
N SER A 630 26.44 16.39 13.34
CA SER A 630 26.30 17.59 14.17
C SER A 630 26.81 17.38 15.60
N SER A 631 26.57 16.20 16.18
CA SER A 631 27.05 15.84 17.52
C SER A 631 28.58 15.66 17.57
N ILE A 632 29.17 15.08 16.52
CA ILE A 632 30.63 14.89 16.42
C ILE A 632 31.36 16.25 16.24
N GLU A 633 30.81 17.16 15.43
CA GLU A 633 31.39 18.50 15.19
C GLU A 633 31.32 19.42 16.41
N ALA A 634 30.35 19.22 17.29
CA ALA A 634 30.19 20.02 18.50
C ALA A 634 31.36 19.89 19.51
N LYS A 635 32.30 18.93 19.33
CA LYS A 635 33.56 18.73 20.09
C LYS A 635 33.46 18.88 21.63
N LYS A 636 32.30 18.57 22.22
CA LYS A 636 32.03 18.73 23.66
C LYS A 636 32.03 17.44 24.47
N GLU A 637 32.30 16.30 23.84
CA GLU A 637 32.10 14.98 24.41
C GLU A 637 33.41 14.24 24.71
N ALA A 638 33.38 13.33 25.70
CA ALA A 638 34.54 12.53 26.10
C ALA A 638 35.04 11.63 24.95
N GLU A 639 36.34 11.32 24.89
CA GLU A 639 36.97 10.53 23.81
C GLU A 639 36.26 9.19 23.54
N THR A 640 35.74 8.53 24.58
CA THR A 640 35.02 7.26 24.47
C THR A 640 33.65 7.40 23.80
N LEU A 641 32.95 8.52 24.00
CA LEU A 641 31.66 8.80 23.38
C LEU A 641 31.85 9.22 21.91
N GLN A 642 32.91 9.99 21.62
CA GLN A 642 33.29 10.30 20.23
C GLN A 642 33.61 9.04 19.42
N GLN A 643 34.25 8.05 20.04
CA GLN A 643 34.57 6.80 19.37
C GLN A 643 33.32 5.96 19.08
N ALA A 644 32.37 5.89 20.02
CA ALA A 644 31.09 5.20 19.81
C ALA A 644 30.22 5.86 18.72
N LEU A 645 30.14 7.20 18.70
CA LEU A 645 29.44 7.95 17.65
C LEU A 645 30.11 7.77 16.28
N THR A 646 31.44 7.70 16.25
CA THR A 646 32.20 7.42 15.02
C THR A 646 31.93 6.00 14.52
N ASP A 647 31.83 5.01 15.41
CA ASP A 647 31.52 3.63 15.04
C ASP A 647 30.08 3.47 14.51
N GLU A 648 29.11 4.14 15.12
CA GLU A 648 27.72 4.19 14.64
C GLU A 648 27.65 4.88 13.26
N LYS A 649 28.39 5.97 13.07
CA LYS A 649 28.51 6.66 11.78
C LYS A 649 29.04 5.71 10.71
N VAL A 650 30.11 4.99 11.01
CA VAL A 650 30.70 4.01 10.08
C VAL A 650 29.71 2.89 9.76
N LYS A 651 28.92 2.41 10.73
CA LYS A 651 27.90 1.37 10.49
C LYS A 651 26.78 1.86 9.56
N LEU A 652 26.23 3.06 9.81
CA LEU A 652 25.19 3.65 8.97
C LEU A 652 25.70 3.96 7.56
N LEU A 653 26.93 4.47 7.43
CA LEU A 653 27.58 4.69 6.12
C LEU A 653 27.78 3.37 5.36
N LYS A 654 28.19 2.29 6.03
CA LYS A 654 28.29 0.95 5.41
C LYS A 654 26.92 0.45 4.95
N ARG A 655 25.89 0.54 5.80
CA ARG A 655 24.52 0.15 5.47
C ARG A 655 23.95 0.97 4.30
N ASN A 656 24.14 2.28 4.28
CA ASN A 656 23.71 3.14 3.16
C ASN A 656 24.48 2.84 1.88
N LYS A 657 25.77 2.49 1.97
CA LYS A 657 26.52 2.03 0.79
C LYS A 657 25.94 0.72 0.23
N GLU A 658 25.60 -0.23 1.10
CA GLU A 658 24.96 -1.50 0.70
C GLU A 658 23.57 -1.29 0.11
N LEU A 659 22.73 -0.48 0.77
CA LEU A 659 21.42 -0.09 0.26
C LEU A 659 21.54 0.67 -1.06
N GLY A 660 22.55 1.54 -1.22
CA GLY A 660 22.84 2.25 -2.45
C GLY A 660 23.15 1.32 -3.60
N LEU A 661 24.02 0.34 -3.37
CA LEU A 661 24.31 -0.71 -4.36
C LEU A 661 23.08 -1.58 -4.66
N ARG A 662 22.24 -1.86 -3.66
CA ARG A 662 21.01 -2.65 -3.85
C ARG A 662 19.98 -1.87 -4.66
N ILE A 663 19.68 -0.63 -4.28
CA ILE A 663 18.75 0.26 -4.99
C ILE A 663 19.24 0.48 -6.42
N PHE A 664 20.53 0.71 -6.63
CA PHE A 664 21.10 0.84 -7.97
C PHE A 664 20.80 -0.39 -8.82
N LYS A 665 21.10 -1.59 -8.32
CA LYS A 665 20.78 -2.85 -9.03
C LYS A 665 19.29 -3.06 -9.26
N LEU A 666 18.46 -2.69 -8.29
CA LEU A 666 17.01 -2.82 -8.43
C LEU A 666 16.46 -1.84 -9.47
N LYS A 667 16.98 -0.60 -9.51
CA LYS A 667 16.66 0.38 -10.55
C LYS A 667 17.09 -0.12 -11.93
N GLU A 668 18.30 -0.66 -12.07
CA GLU A 668 18.73 -1.31 -13.32
C GLU A 668 17.77 -2.43 -13.73
N ASN A 669 17.33 -3.27 -12.79
CA ASN A 669 16.36 -4.31 -13.06
C ASN A 669 14.97 -3.75 -13.42
N PHE A 670 14.56 -2.62 -12.82
CA PHE A 670 13.26 -2.00 -13.09
C PHE A 670 13.20 -1.37 -14.48
N GLU A 671 14.32 -0.86 -15.00
CA GLU A 671 14.45 -0.39 -16.38
C GLU A 671 14.39 -1.53 -17.41
N THR A 672 14.44 -2.80 -16.97
CA THR A 672 14.31 -3.92 -17.92
C THR A 672 12.90 -3.97 -18.49
N HIS A 673 12.81 -3.85 -19.81
CA HIS A 673 11.54 -3.92 -20.49
C HIS A 673 11.02 -5.36 -20.53
N ILE A 674 9.79 -5.54 -20.04
CA ILE A 674 9.02 -6.77 -20.17
C ILE A 674 8.10 -6.64 -21.38
N GLU A 675 8.15 -7.62 -22.29
CA GLU A 675 7.22 -7.68 -23.42
C GLU A 675 5.78 -7.65 -22.93
N SER A 676 5.06 -6.63 -23.38
CA SER A 676 3.77 -6.25 -22.83
C SER A 676 2.95 -5.50 -23.86
N GLU A 677 1.64 -5.69 -23.78
CA GLU A 677 0.67 -5.01 -24.63
C GLU A 677 -0.63 -4.76 -23.87
N ILE A 678 -1.31 -3.67 -24.20
CA ILE A 678 -2.66 -3.40 -23.72
C ILE A 678 -3.60 -3.57 -24.90
N ARG A 679 -4.33 -4.68 -24.89
CA ARG A 679 -5.30 -5.05 -25.91
C ARG A 679 -6.69 -4.62 -25.48
N VAL A 680 -7.28 -3.71 -26.24
CA VAL A 680 -8.64 -3.21 -26.02
C VAL A 680 -9.54 -3.75 -27.12
N LEU A 681 -10.39 -4.73 -26.78
CA LEU A 681 -11.26 -5.42 -27.74
C LEU A 681 -12.47 -4.59 -28.18
N GLY A 682 -12.85 -3.58 -27.39
CA GLY A 682 -13.94 -2.64 -27.66
C GLY A 682 -13.40 -1.22 -27.71
N THR A 683 -13.74 -0.41 -26.71
CA THR A 683 -13.43 1.04 -26.70
C THR A 683 -12.52 1.40 -25.52
N VAL A 684 -11.52 2.23 -25.79
CA VAL A 684 -10.83 3.00 -24.76
C VAL A 684 -11.32 4.44 -24.78
N TYR A 685 -11.77 4.91 -23.62
CA TYR A 685 -12.38 6.23 -23.47
C TYR A 685 -11.36 7.29 -23.04
N PRO A 686 -11.61 8.58 -23.35
CA PRO A 686 -10.80 9.68 -22.88
C PRO A 686 -10.64 9.73 -21.35
N GLY A 687 -9.48 10.19 -20.88
CA GLY A 687 -9.11 10.19 -19.46
C GLY A 687 -8.43 8.89 -18.98
N THR A 688 -8.20 7.96 -19.90
CA THR A 688 -7.29 6.82 -19.69
C THR A 688 -5.86 7.28 -19.96
N VAL A 689 -4.96 7.02 -19.01
CA VAL A 689 -3.53 7.34 -19.11
C VAL A 689 -2.75 6.04 -19.02
N PHE A 690 -1.99 5.74 -20.06
CA PHE A 690 -1.03 4.64 -20.07
C PHE A 690 0.34 5.16 -19.65
N GLU A 691 1.05 4.38 -18.84
CA GLU A 691 2.39 4.66 -18.37
C GLU A 691 3.28 3.44 -18.63
N SER A 692 4.48 3.67 -19.13
CA SER A 692 5.49 2.64 -19.32
C SER A 692 6.86 3.32 -19.35
N HIS A 693 7.79 2.87 -18.50
CA HIS A 693 9.14 3.46 -18.41
C HIS A 693 9.11 4.97 -18.16
N GLY A 694 8.17 5.46 -17.34
CA GLY A 694 7.99 6.88 -17.04
C GLY A 694 7.44 7.73 -18.20
N ARG A 695 7.01 7.09 -19.29
CA ARG A 695 6.39 7.76 -20.44
C ARG A 695 4.89 7.61 -20.36
N PHE A 696 4.17 8.69 -20.67
CA PHE A 696 2.73 8.75 -20.53
C PHE A 696 2.06 8.90 -21.90
N PHE A 697 0.97 8.18 -22.12
CA PHE A 697 0.07 8.35 -23.24
C PHE A 697 -1.34 8.58 -22.69
N GLU A 698 -1.85 9.78 -22.84
CA GLU A 698 -3.24 10.09 -22.49
C GLU A 698 -4.14 9.92 -23.70
N VAL A 699 -5.18 9.12 -23.53
CA VAL A 699 -6.24 8.97 -24.53
C VAL A 699 -7.12 10.23 -24.47
N THR A 700 -7.10 11.01 -25.55
CA THR A 700 -7.85 12.27 -25.67
C THR A 700 -9.18 12.11 -26.42
N GLU A 701 -9.27 11.10 -27.29
CA GLU A 701 -10.42 10.74 -28.12
C GLU A 701 -10.75 9.24 -27.95
N GLU A 702 -11.99 8.85 -28.24
CA GLU A 702 -12.37 7.43 -28.18
C GLU A 702 -11.62 6.64 -29.27
N LEU A 703 -10.86 5.63 -28.86
CA LEU A 703 -10.20 4.69 -29.77
C LEU A 703 -10.85 3.32 -29.64
N MET A 704 -10.95 2.58 -30.74
CA MET A 704 -11.61 1.28 -30.80
C MET A 704 -10.69 0.23 -31.39
N HIS A 705 -10.75 -0.99 -30.85
CA HIS A 705 -9.99 -2.14 -31.36
C HIS A 705 -8.49 -1.85 -31.51
N VAL A 706 -7.85 -1.39 -30.45
CA VAL A 706 -6.45 -0.95 -30.46
C VAL A 706 -5.58 -1.80 -29.52
N ILE A 707 -4.31 -1.92 -29.90
CA ILE A 707 -3.24 -2.46 -29.05
C ILE A 707 -2.27 -1.33 -28.76
N PHE A 708 -2.10 -0.98 -27.49
CA PHE A 708 -1.01 -0.12 -27.03
C PHE A 708 0.20 -0.98 -26.68
N TYR A 709 1.39 -0.52 -27.06
CA TYR A 709 2.65 -1.15 -26.71
C TYR A 709 3.72 -0.08 -26.52
N PHE A 710 4.74 -0.41 -25.74
CA PHE A 710 5.89 0.47 -25.59
C PHE A 710 6.90 0.16 -26.69
N ASP A 711 7.09 1.11 -27.61
CA ASP A 711 8.08 1.01 -28.67
C ASP A 711 9.47 1.29 -28.08
N LYS A 712 10.33 0.26 -28.07
CA LYS A 712 11.70 0.35 -27.56
C LYS A 712 12.60 1.25 -28.41
N GLU A 713 12.30 1.40 -29.70
CA GLU A 713 13.10 2.21 -30.62
C GLU A 713 12.78 3.70 -30.43
N CYS A 714 11.49 4.04 -30.34
CA CYS A 714 11.05 5.42 -30.14
C CYS A 714 10.96 5.86 -28.67
N GLY A 715 10.99 4.91 -27.73
CA GLY A 715 10.85 5.18 -26.29
C GLY A 715 9.50 5.82 -25.93
N LEU A 716 8.46 5.53 -26.71
CA LEU A 716 7.13 6.07 -26.57
C LEU A 716 6.10 4.94 -26.54
N ILE A 717 5.00 5.17 -25.85
CA ILE A 717 3.83 4.32 -25.98
C ILE A 717 3.19 4.66 -27.32
N GLN A 718 3.11 3.66 -28.20
CA GLN A 718 2.42 3.73 -29.47
C GLN A 718 1.17 2.86 -29.40
N TYR A 719 0.28 3.05 -30.37
CA TYR A 719 -0.83 2.14 -30.59
C TYR A 719 -0.96 1.79 -32.06
N LYS A 720 -1.52 0.61 -32.30
CA LYS A 720 -1.91 0.14 -33.63
C LYS A 720 -3.30 -0.47 -33.55
N ASP A 721 -3.99 -0.50 -34.67
CA ASP A 721 -5.26 -1.21 -34.77
C ASP A 721 -5.03 -2.72 -34.65
N ILE A 722 -5.98 -3.41 -34.04
CA ILE A 722 -6.06 -4.87 -34.08
C ILE A 722 -6.41 -5.24 -35.52
N ILE A 723 -5.40 -5.67 -36.27
CA ILE A 723 -5.62 -6.29 -37.58
C ILE A 723 -6.01 -7.73 -37.28
N ASP A 724 -7.30 -8.05 -37.42
CA ASP A 724 -7.74 -9.45 -37.45
C ASP A 724 -7.05 -10.11 -38.66
N GLU A 725 -6.09 -10.99 -38.41
CA GLU A 725 -5.65 -11.96 -39.41
C GLU A 725 -6.85 -12.89 -39.67
N VAL A 726 -7.52 -12.68 -40.79
CA VAL A 726 -8.53 -13.59 -41.35
C VAL A 726 -7.84 -14.78 -42.02
#